data_AF-A0A7C1KXI7-F1
#
_entry.id   AF-A0A7C1KXI7-F1
#
_cell.length_a   1.000
_cell.length_b   1.000
_cell.length_c   1.000
_cell.angle_alpha   90.00
_cell.angle_beta   90.00
_cell.angle_gamma   90.00
#
_symmetry.space_group_name_H-M   'P 1'
#
loop_
_entity.id
_entity.type
_entity.pdbx_description
1 polymer ?
#
loop_
_entity_poly.entity_id
_entity_poly.type
_entity_poly.pdbx_seq_one_letter_code
_entity_poly.pdbx_strand_id
1 'polypeptide(L)'
;MKLILIVPLIILALLFFPQNPSAQNIYEIRKYTDEDWIKMSTEERLRALNVSNNHAQNQTFAGDFGRNRDLYPRWGYDYYEMEDRYENYAFRGFENYNIIEDRRQKWYYNQFGDRLTKMTTNAGIWFERFNDDGTSNSRSPYGYINATPGVGIDGIWVARESTDDWAVSVVGAGALRTKLTPLTMSSPNMGGMKIDFQSANYQATFVNSRPLSYFGGNTLMVRGLQLRRKIGALTLGANYANMYAVQQTRDKGTDLKGHVSDYAPTPIMYAVRVVDDSPHDGDGPIVQNVKLIVDGIYRPDIQPMIIIDDLRNELVTAVNSKSQDGYLHYQTMFSGQKVMFDHLTIEERSPKYLDYLYMNDYVRGWNTKVMTDNFDLEKGKEYYKIIESVDKPLQVNGNEYVVYLFDLGSIKEKINRVKVELTVSNDYRVQISQIYTKRTVGGHDNEGDNMLHYNAEYWKTMAQADGNIKDGSNLRTITIDFGYEVGNVIYGFDAHFNYLGFKINGEFVTNTHFYMFSDGIPGTGLPSNPPTDITPRDGHRSSQTDHAYYVTVQKDWSQFGFAGELFKMGKFYRPYMNYFNTIKEIEFNNRNDTMRMTMIDDNDDDDQYPDTQYTSKVMGAYVSALQDPDGVFPGNDLDNDGYADNEKNDNSFPDYDEPFLMFDVDPDEFVFGDDFNNNTIPDFREDDMKYDTPYDLDRKGHHFYVRFSPLKNVNLFAGSFRTKGVGLDNRTDDDYFKANLNYDVFGVGNIFAEYRNEKIKDNIQDKFVVVPTAAKHVEMVWFSYTRYKRYLYFDEVEYRNSRVQKLFLDSRIRAIPSVTLENHVKYERNKQLEGTMYDNTFQPKDIVNTFAMVNKFVYTKQWGNWTFSPGIKFRLYKKGRSESLNPLDHYMMRIPLVFLNYTISPETKITLGMQGFKGFEMLYRDYIQSHNDYKQINYVLQIENRTTYWGFDVWGSFGFRLEQINFDEEYRKFEEYKSSSFFARIWMGY
;
A
#
# COMPACT_ATOMS: atom_id res chain seq x y z
N MET A 1 28.45 -30.71 -18.77
CA MET A 1 29.59 -29.84 -18.38
C MET A 1 30.38 -29.30 -19.60
N LYS A 2 29.69 -28.84 -20.65
CA LYS A 2 30.27 -28.14 -21.83
C LYS A 2 29.26 -27.14 -22.45
N LEU A 3 28.45 -26.48 -21.62
CA LEU A 3 27.47 -25.46 -22.07
C LEU A 3 27.65 -24.07 -21.41
N ILE A 4 28.62 -23.91 -20.52
CA ILE A 4 28.80 -22.68 -19.71
C ILE A 4 29.74 -21.65 -20.39
N LEU A 5 30.30 -21.96 -21.56
CA LEU A 5 31.33 -21.11 -22.22
C LEU A 5 30.93 -20.51 -23.58
N ILE A 6 29.70 -20.72 -24.06
CA ILE A 6 29.27 -20.22 -25.39
C ILE A 6 28.42 -18.94 -25.30
N VAL A 7 27.79 -18.69 -24.16
CA VAL A 7 26.89 -17.54 -23.95
C VAL A 7 27.60 -16.17 -24.02
N PRO A 8 28.83 -15.97 -23.49
CA PRO A 8 29.48 -14.66 -23.56
C PRO A 8 29.93 -14.25 -24.97
N LEU A 9 30.14 -15.22 -25.87
CA LEU A 9 30.70 -15.00 -27.22
C LEU A 9 29.64 -14.64 -28.27
N ILE A 10 28.37 -14.96 -28.01
CA ILE A 10 27.23 -14.63 -28.89
C ILE A 10 26.74 -13.19 -28.61
N ILE A 11 26.86 -12.73 -27.36
CA ILE A 11 26.53 -11.35 -26.92
C ILE A 11 27.38 -10.29 -27.64
N LEU A 12 28.60 -10.63 -28.09
CA LEU A 12 29.48 -9.69 -28.78
C LEU A 12 29.16 -9.52 -30.28
N ALA A 13 28.39 -10.43 -30.88
CA ALA A 13 28.17 -10.47 -32.33
C ALA A 13 26.84 -9.85 -32.79
N LEU A 14 25.92 -9.55 -31.88
CA LEU A 14 24.55 -9.11 -32.21
C LEU A 14 24.35 -7.58 -32.18
N LEU A 15 25.40 -6.80 -31.88
CA LEU A 15 25.38 -5.34 -31.77
C LEU A 15 25.24 -4.55 -33.10
N PHE A 16 24.84 -5.17 -34.21
CA PHE A 16 24.89 -4.51 -35.53
C PHE A 16 23.71 -4.79 -36.48
N PHE A 17 22.44 -4.71 -36.06
CA PHE A 17 21.34 -4.49 -37.02
C PHE A 17 20.16 -3.74 -36.39
N PRO A 18 19.70 -2.60 -36.96
CA PRO A 18 18.50 -1.92 -36.50
C PRO A 18 17.25 -2.39 -37.26
N GLN A 19 16.14 -2.58 -36.55
CA GLN A 19 14.80 -2.41 -37.12
C GLN A 19 13.85 -1.72 -36.13
N ASN A 20 13.12 -0.75 -36.66
CA ASN A 20 12.06 0.04 -36.01
C ASN A 20 10.82 -0.81 -35.76
N PRO A 21 10.08 -0.58 -34.65
CA PRO A 21 8.70 -0.13 -34.85
C PRO A 21 8.12 0.83 -33.79
N SER A 22 7.03 1.46 -34.23
CA SER A 22 6.10 2.43 -33.62
C SER A 22 5.47 2.06 -32.27
N ALA A 23 5.15 3.11 -31.50
CA ALA A 23 4.83 3.13 -30.06
C ALA A 23 3.34 2.94 -29.68
N GLN A 24 3.13 2.40 -28.48
CA GLN A 24 1.93 2.53 -27.62
C GLN A 24 2.39 2.95 -26.19
N ASN A 25 1.50 3.61 -25.44
CA ASN A 25 1.74 4.29 -24.15
C ASN A 25 1.98 3.29 -22.98
N ILE A 26 2.76 3.67 -21.96
CA ILE A 26 3.08 2.88 -20.76
C ILE A 26 1.84 2.55 -19.90
N TYR A 27 0.84 3.43 -19.93
CA TYR A 27 -0.44 3.25 -19.24
C TYR A 27 -1.33 2.16 -19.86
N GLU A 28 -1.17 1.84 -21.16
CA GLU A 28 -1.95 0.77 -21.79
C GLU A 28 -1.47 -0.64 -21.40
N ILE A 29 -0.22 -0.77 -20.92
CA ILE A 29 0.35 -2.07 -20.54
C ILE A 29 -0.07 -2.51 -19.14
N ARG A 30 -0.34 -1.55 -18.24
CA ARG A 30 -0.90 -1.81 -16.92
C ARG A 30 -2.29 -2.46 -16.98
N LYS A 31 -2.97 -2.41 -18.14
CA LYS A 31 -4.30 -3.01 -18.35
C LYS A 31 -4.26 -4.50 -18.72
N TYR A 32 -3.10 -5.07 -19.00
CA TYR A 32 -3.01 -6.49 -19.38
C TYR A 32 -3.03 -7.38 -18.15
N THR A 33 -4.04 -8.23 -18.05
CA THR A 33 -4.09 -9.27 -17.01
C THR A 33 -3.01 -10.33 -17.25
N ASP A 34 -2.66 -11.12 -16.24
CA ASP A 34 -1.80 -12.31 -16.39
C ASP A 34 -2.32 -13.24 -17.52
N GLU A 35 -3.63 -13.29 -17.71
CA GLU A 35 -4.25 -14.09 -18.76
C GLU A 35 -4.04 -13.50 -20.15
N ASP A 36 -4.10 -12.18 -20.30
CA ASP A 36 -3.80 -11.48 -21.56
C ASP A 36 -2.32 -11.60 -21.87
N TRP A 37 -1.47 -11.42 -20.86
CA TRP A 37 -0.05 -11.64 -20.93
C TRP A 37 0.24 -13.05 -21.44
N ILE A 38 -0.32 -14.11 -20.83
CA ILE A 38 -0.12 -15.52 -21.23
C ILE A 38 -0.65 -15.85 -22.63
N LYS A 39 -1.57 -15.06 -23.20
CA LYS A 39 -2.09 -15.24 -24.56
C LYS A 39 -1.27 -14.57 -25.66
N MET A 40 -0.52 -13.52 -25.34
CA MET A 40 0.33 -12.81 -26.31
C MET A 40 1.41 -13.71 -26.92
N SER A 41 1.73 -13.46 -28.18
CA SER A 41 2.92 -13.99 -28.85
C SER A 41 4.20 -13.42 -28.22
N THR A 42 5.35 -14.07 -28.46
CA THR A 42 6.66 -13.58 -28.01
C THR A 42 6.92 -12.15 -28.48
N GLU A 43 6.53 -11.81 -29.71
CA GLU A 43 6.73 -10.47 -30.28
C GLU A 43 5.80 -9.41 -29.67
N GLU A 44 4.53 -9.74 -29.41
CA GLU A 44 3.58 -8.85 -28.73
C GLU A 44 4.01 -8.58 -27.28
N ARG A 45 4.49 -9.60 -26.56
CA ARG A 45 5.07 -9.43 -25.22
C ARG A 45 6.35 -8.62 -25.26
N LEU A 46 7.20 -8.82 -26.25
CA LEU A 46 8.41 -8.02 -26.45
C LEU A 46 8.08 -6.54 -26.67
N ARG A 47 7.00 -6.23 -27.40
CA ARG A 47 6.48 -4.86 -27.56
C ARG A 47 5.89 -4.31 -26.26
N ALA A 48 5.16 -5.11 -25.49
CA ALA A 48 4.64 -4.72 -24.18
C ALA A 48 5.74 -4.50 -23.13
N LEU A 49 6.73 -5.39 -23.07
CA LEU A 49 7.97 -5.24 -22.28
C LEU A 49 8.83 -4.07 -22.76
N ASN A 50 8.62 -3.58 -23.99
CA ASN A 50 9.40 -2.51 -24.58
C ASN A 50 9.10 -1.13 -23.96
N VAL A 51 7.99 -0.97 -23.26
CA VAL A 51 7.54 0.34 -22.78
C VAL A 51 8.09 0.60 -21.39
N SER A 52 9.38 0.91 -21.36
CA SER A 52 9.97 1.69 -20.26
C SER A 52 10.44 3.06 -20.77
N ASN A 53 9.92 3.55 -21.91
CA ASN A 53 10.51 4.69 -22.61
C ASN A 53 9.57 5.54 -23.48
N ASN A 54 8.26 5.59 -23.25
CA ASN A 54 7.37 6.46 -24.05
C ASN A 54 6.43 7.29 -23.18
N HIS A 55 6.90 8.47 -22.74
CA HIS A 55 6.04 9.65 -22.86
C HIS A 55 5.88 9.93 -24.37
N ALA A 56 4.64 10.15 -24.83
CA ALA A 56 4.37 10.77 -26.13
C ALA A 56 3.59 12.07 -25.86
N GLN A 57 3.77 13.18 -26.56
CA GLN A 57 3.81 13.29 -28.02
C GLN A 57 4.67 14.45 -28.55
N ASN A 58 5.38 14.19 -29.67
CA ASN A 58 5.89 15.13 -30.69
C ASN A 58 7.39 15.00 -30.96
N GLN A 59 7.69 14.25 -32.03
CA GLN A 59 9.03 14.07 -32.59
C GLN A 59 9.75 15.40 -32.88
N THR A 60 11.05 15.41 -32.61
CA THR A 60 12.05 15.57 -33.68
C THR A 60 13.37 14.94 -33.25
N PHE A 61 13.48 13.61 -33.40
CA PHE A 61 14.79 12.97 -33.55
C PHE A 61 15.15 12.99 -35.03
N ALA A 62 15.80 14.07 -35.47
CA ALA A 62 16.58 14.02 -36.69
C ALA A 62 17.89 13.29 -36.36
N GLY A 63 18.06 12.07 -36.86
CA GLY A 63 19.29 11.33 -36.63
C GLY A 63 19.35 9.89 -37.13
N ASP A 64 18.69 9.55 -38.24
CA ASP A 64 19.07 8.38 -39.03
C ASP A 64 20.33 8.75 -39.83
N PHE A 65 21.50 8.37 -39.31
CA PHE A 65 22.76 8.59 -40.01
C PHE A 65 22.99 7.50 -41.04
N GLY A 66 22.75 7.87 -42.31
CA GLY A 66 23.73 7.55 -43.35
C GLY A 66 23.18 7.01 -44.66
N ARG A 67 22.78 7.90 -45.57
CA ARG A 67 23.12 7.77 -47.00
C ARG A 67 23.44 9.12 -47.63
N ASN A 68 24.72 9.27 -48.00
CA ASN A 68 25.31 10.04 -49.10
C ASN A 68 24.92 11.53 -49.25
N ARG A 69 25.85 12.44 -48.93
CA ARG A 69 26.83 13.05 -49.86
C ARG A 69 26.18 13.81 -51.02
N ASP A 70 26.05 15.13 -50.88
CA ASP A 70 26.97 16.11 -51.51
C ASP A 70 26.30 17.50 -51.66
N LEU A 71 27.11 18.55 -51.44
CA LEU A 71 26.95 19.95 -51.87
C LEU A 71 26.12 20.89 -50.96
N TYR A 72 26.80 21.69 -50.12
CA TYR A 72 27.25 23.04 -50.50
C TYR A 72 28.53 23.41 -49.71
N PRO A 73 29.40 24.28 -50.26
CA PRO A 73 30.85 24.25 -50.06
C PRO A 73 31.40 25.40 -49.19
N ARG A 74 32.67 25.22 -48.75
CA ARG A 74 33.72 26.27 -48.58
C ARG A 74 33.49 27.28 -47.42
N TRP A 75 34.43 27.62 -46.54
CA TRP A 75 35.90 27.55 -46.37
C TRP A 75 36.15 27.42 -44.86
N GLY A 76 37.24 26.88 -44.31
CA GLY A 76 38.59 26.67 -44.80
C GLY A 76 39.52 26.97 -43.62
N TYR A 77 40.48 26.09 -43.37
CA TYR A 77 41.83 26.28 -42.82
C TYR A 77 42.22 25.11 -41.92
N ASP A 78 43.02 24.23 -42.52
CA ASP A 78 43.94 23.35 -41.81
C ASP A 78 45.09 24.16 -41.19
N TYR A 79 45.74 23.52 -40.21
CA TYR A 79 47.12 23.71 -39.74
C TYR A 79 47.44 24.83 -38.73
N TYR A 80 47.84 24.41 -37.51
CA TYR A 80 49.15 24.61 -36.84
C TYR A 80 48.95 24.51 -35.31
N GLU A 81 49.49 23.45 -34.69
CA GLU A 81 50.69 23.48 -33.83
C GLU A 81 50.54 24.33 -32.55
N MET A 82 50.59 23.63 -31.42
CA MET A 82 50.67 24.23 -30.09
C MET A 82 52.06 24.86 -29.88
N GLU A 83 52.10 26.17 -29.66
CA GLU A 83 53.17 26.83 -28.90
C GLU A 83 52.58 27.40 -27.61
N ASP A 84 53.17 26.99 -26.48
CA ASP A 84 52.96 27.55 -25.14
C ASP A 84 53.28 29.05 -25.11
N ARG A 85 52.29 29.89 -24.82
CA ARG A 85 52.49 31.19 -24.16
C ARG A 85 51.36 31.53 -23.20
N TYR A 86 51.77 32.06 -22.06
CA TYR A 86 50.96 32.60 -20.98
C TYR A 86 50.05 33.73 -21.50
N GLU A 87 48.73 33.55 -21.50
CA GLU A 87 47.78 34.61 -21.84
C GLU A 87 46.78 34.89 -20.71
N ASN A 88 46.65 36.19 -20.45
CA ASN A 88 45.86 36.83 -19.41
C ASN A 88 44.37 36.83 -19.79
N TYR A 89 43.52 36.25 -18.93
CA TYR A 89 42.09 35.99 -19.16
C TYR A 89 41.16 37.21 -19.10
N ALA A 90 41.68 38.44 -19.00
CA ALA A 90 40.85 39.62 -18.79
C ALA A 90 40.01 40.08 -20.01
N PHE A 91 40.18 39.48 -21.20
CA PHE A 91 39.55 39.97 -22.44
C PHE A 91 38.75 38.94 -23.26
N ARG A 92 38.46 37.74 -22.74
CA ARG A 92 37.52 36.83 -23.42
C ARG A 92 36.08 37.04 -22.93
N GLY A 93 35.24 37.59 -23.81
CA GLY A 93 33.79 37.51 -23.67
C GLY A 93 33.34 36.05 -23.65
N PHE A 94 32.26 35.78 -22.90
CA PHE A 94 31.68 34.45 -22.63
C PHE A 94 31.88 33.40 -23.74
N GLU A 95 32.99 32.65 -23.68
CA GLU A 95 33.13 31.35 -24.32
C GLU A 95 32.83 30.28 -23.27
N ASN A 96 31.96 29.33 -23.60
CA ASN A 96 31.68 28.18 -22.76
C ASN A 96 32.99 27.39 -22.55
N TYR A 97 33.32 27.07 -21.29
CA TYR A 97 34.46 26.25 -20.92
C TYR A 97 34.48 24.93 -21.69
N ASN A 98 35.43 24.76 -22.62
CA ASN A 98 35.63 23.54 -23.40
C ASN A 98 36.35 22.42 -22.62
N ILE A 99 36.08 22.29 -21.31
CA ILE A 99 36.67 21.26 -20.41
C ILE A 99 36.07 19.86 -20.68
N ILE A 100 35.03 19.77 -21.52
CA ILE A 100 34.26 18.53 -21.74
C ILE A 100 34.95 17.58 -22.74
N GLU A 101 35.75 18.05 -23.69
CA GLU A 101 36.31 17.17 -24.73
C GLU A 101 37.44 16.25 -24.25
N ASP A 102 38.31 16.70 -23.33
CA ASP A 102 39.39 15.85 -22.80
C ASP A 102 38.86 14.71 -21.90
N ARG A 103 37.73 14.91 -21.21
CA ARG A 103 37.07 13.86 -20.42
C ARG A 103 36.49 12.74 -21.29
N ARG A 104 36.21 13.00 -22.58
CA ARG A 104 35.68 12.02 -23.53
C ARG A 104 36.74 11.07 -24.12
N GLN A 105 38.02 11.24 -23.76
CA GLN A 105 39.14 10.46 -24.32
C GLN A 105 39.56 9.24 -23.47
N LYS A 106 38.96 9.01 -22.29
CA LYS A 106 39.36 7.93 -21.37
C LYS A 106 38.82 6.57 -21.83
N TRP A 107 39.73 5.61 -22.05
CA TRP A 107 39.40 4.21 -22.32
C TRP A 107 38.93 3.49 -21.04
N TYR A 108 37.81 2.78 -21.15
CA TYR A 108 37.36 1.82 -20.13
C TYR A 108 37.74 0.40 -20.52
N TYR A 109 37.97 -0.41 -19.50
CA TYR A 109 38.41 -1.79 -19.62
C TYR A 109 37.42 -2.70 -18.91
N ASN A 110 37.20 -3.90 -19.44
CA ASN A 110 36.48 -4.94 -18.71
C ASN A 110 37.35 -5.49 -17.56
N GLN A 111 36.80 -6.40 -16.75
CA GLN A 111 37.53 -7.01 -15.64
C GLN A 111 38.76 -7.84 -16.08
N PHE A 112 38.86 -8.19 -17.36
CA PHE A 112 39.97 -8.93 -17.95
C PHE A 112 41.04 -8.03 -18.58
N GLY A 113 40.85 -6.70 -18.55
CA GLY A 113 41.78 -5.73 -19.13
C GLY A 113 41.61 -5.51 -20.63
N ASP A 114 40.53 -6.02 -21.24
CA ASP A 114 40.20 -5.71 -22.63
C ASP A 114 39.62 -4.31 -22.73
N ARG A 115 40.05 -3.54 -23.74
CA ARG A 115 39.47 -2.22 -24.03
C ARG A 115 38.05 -2.37 -24.53
N LEU A 116 37.11 -1.72 -23.84
CA LEU A 116 35.70 -1.68 -24.24
C LEU A 116 35.44 -0.53 -25.21
N THR A 117 35.40 0.70 -24.70
CA THR A 117 35.20 1.93 -25.50
C THR A 117 35.60 3.17 -24.69
N LYS A 118 35.60 4.35 -25.31
CA LYS A 118 35.79 5.64 -24.65
C LYS A 118 34.44 6.16 -24.15
N MET A 119 34.33 6.48 -22.86
CA MET A 119 33.10 6.95 -22.22
C MET A 119 33.38 8.11 -21.25
N THR A 120 32.35 8.85 -20.85
CA THR A 120 32.45 9.93 -19.87
C THR A 120 32.49 9.42 -18.42
N THR A 121 31.82 8.30 -18.15
CA THR A 121 31.75 7.66 -16.82
C THR A 121 31.66 6.13 -16.96
N ASN A 122 32.04 5.40 -15.91
CA ASN A 122 31.58 4.02 -15.72
C ASN A 122 30.27 4.03 -14.92
N ALA A 123 29.45 3.02 -15.15
CA ALA A 123 28.25 2.76 -14.39
C ALA A 123 28.35 1.35 -13.79
N GLY A 124 27.87 1.20 -12.55
CA GLY A 124 27.74 -0.10 -11.90
C GLY A 124 26.27 -0.44 -11.77
N ILE A 125 25.85 -1.61 -12.24
CA ILE A 125 24.47 -2.11 -12.05
C ILE A 125 24.32 -2.68 -10.64
N TRP A 126 25.33 -3.42 -10.20
CA TRP A 126 25.39 -3.98 -8.86
C TRP A 126 26.85 -4.25 -8.50
N PHE A 127 27.19 -4.07 -7.25
CA PHE A 127 28.49 -4.44 -6.73
C PHE A 127 28.34 -4.92 -5.30
N GLU A 128 28.83 -6.12 -5.02
CA GLU A 128 29.05 -6.64 -3.67
C GLU A 128 30.52 -7.05 -3.58
N ARG A 129 31.21 -6.57 -2.55
CA ARG A 129 32.57 -7.00 -2.24
C ARG A 129 32.68 -7.28 -0.76
N PHE A 130 33.16 -8.48 -0.45
CA PHE A 130 33.54 -8.90 0.89
C PHE A 130 35.06 -8.98 0.93
N ASN A 131 35.69 -8.25 1.83
CA ASN A 131 37.14 -8.23 2.01
C ASN A 131 37.54 -9.21 3.12
N ASP A 132 38.80 -9.66 3.07
CA ASP A 132 39.35 -10.57 4.08
C ASP A 132 39.61 -9.89 5.44
N ASP A 133 39.64 -8.56 5.47
CA ASP A 133 39.73 -7.74 6.69
C ASP A 133 38.38 -7.59 7.41
N GLY A 134 37.35 -8.31 6.96
CA GLY A 134 36.01 -8.28 7.53
C GLY A 134 35.16 -7.11 7.04
N THR A 135 35.69 -6.20 6.22
CA THR A 135 34.87 -5.12 5.63
C THR A 135 34.09 -5.64 4.43
N SER A 136 32.90 -5.08 4.18
CA SER A 136 32.22 -5.29 2.91
C SER A 136 31.58 -4.02 2.40
N ASN A 137 31.36 -3.98 1.10
CA ASN A 137 30.80 -2.84 0.40
C ASN A 137 29.81 -3.37 -0.63
N SER A 138 28.57 -2.92 -0.52
CA SER A 138 27.55 -3.15 -1.53
C SER A 138 27.04 -1.82 -2.09
N ARG A 139 26.75 -1.78 -3.38
CA ARG A 139 26.19 -0.61 -4.06
C ARG A 139 25.05 -1.02 -4.98
N SER A 140 23.93 -0.31 -4.79
CA SER A 140 22.80 -0.26 -5.73
C SER A 140 23.24 0.40 -7.05
N PRO A 141 22.44 0.32 -8.14
CA PRO A 141 22.80 0.95 -9.41
C PRO A 141 23.25 2.42 -9.26
N TYR A 142 24.36 2.80 -9.89
CA TYR A 142 24.92 4.17 -9.80
C TYR A 142 25.68 4.58 -11.07
N GLY A 143 25.84 5.89 -11.25
CA GLY A 143 26.65 6.45 -12.34
C GLY A 143 25.93 6.44 -13.70
N TYR A 144 24.65 6.84 -13.72
CA TYR A 144 23.84 6.89 -14.94
C TYR A 144 24.45 7.83 -16.00
N ILE A 145 24.31 7.47 -17.28
CA ILE A 145 24.92 8.17 -18.43
C ILE A 145 24.53 9.66 -18.48
N ASN A 146 23.36 10.02 -17.94
CA ASN A 146 22.82 11.40 -17.89
C ASN A 146 22.71 11.98 -16.47
N ALA A 147 23.27 11.35 -15.44
CA ALA A 147 23.19 11.88 -14.09
C ALA A 147 24.10 13.11 -13.92
N THR A 148 23.50 14.26 -13.62
CA THR A 148 24.26 15.46 -13.26
C THR A 148 24.98 15.23 -11.93
N PRO A 149 26.28 15.58 -11.80
CA PRO A 149 27.00 15.40 -10.54
C PRO A 149 26.38 16.28 -9.45
N GLY A 150 25.79 15.66 -8.42
CA GLY A 150 25.43 16.34 -7.18
C GLY A 150 23.97 16.28 -6.74
N VAL A 151 23.03 15.78 -7.57
CA VAL A 151 21.58 15.82 -7.23
C VAL A 151 20.90 14.43 -7.27
N GLY A 152 21.66 13.34 -7.44
CA GLY A 152 21.09 11.99 -7.34
C GLY A 152 19.92 11.72 -8.29
N ILE A 153 19.91 12.35 -9.47
CA ILE A 153 18.85 12.15 -10.47
C ILE A 153 18.82 10.66 -10.84
N ASP A 154 17.67 10.03 -10.62
CA ASP A 154 17.38 8.63 -10.91
C ASP A 154 17.60 8.34 -12.40
N GLY A 155 18.17 7.19 -12.69
CA GLY A 155 18.39 6.75 -14.06
C GLY A 155 18.02 5.29 -14.20
N ILE A 156 17.62 4.91 -15.40
CA ILE A 156 17.24 3.53 -15.71
C ILE A 156 18.32 2.96 -16.63
N TRP A 157 18.80 1.78 -16.30
CA TRP A 157 19.57 0.94 -17.22
C TRP A 157 18.69 -0.18 -17.73
N VAL A 158 18.69 -0.36 -19.04
CA VAL A 158 18.01 -1.48 -19.70
C VAL A 158 19.00 -2.14 -20.65
N ALA A 159 19.25 -3.43 -20.45
CA ALA A 159 19.90 -4.29 -21.43
C ALA A 159 18.91 -5.36 -21.89
N ARG A 160 18.81 -5.56 -23.20
CA ARG A 160 17.89 -6.52 -23.80
C ARG A 160 18.62 -7.31 -24.88
N GLU A 161 18.26 -8.58 -24.99
CA GLU A 161 18.68 -9.46 -26.08
C GLU A 161 17.51 -10.38 -26.41
N SER A 162 17.29 -10.63 -27.69
CA SER A 162 16.22 -11.54 -28.12
C SER A 162 16.55 -12.23 -29.44
N THR A 163 16.07 -13.45 -29.54
CA THR A 163 16.08 -14.29 -30.75
C THR A 163 14.64 -14.68 -31.09
N ASP A 164 14.45 -15.46 -32.15
CA ASP A 164 13.13 -16.02 -32.49
C ASP A 164 12.59 -16.97 -31.38
N ASP A 165 13.48 -17.56 -30.57
CA ASP A 165 13.13 -18.60 -29.60
C ASP A 165 13.04 -18.11 -28.14
N TRP A 166 13.80 -17.08 -27.78
CA TRP A 166 13.90 -16.58 -26.42
C TRP A 166 14.28 -15.10 -26.35
N ALA A 167 13.96 -14.47 -25.23
CA ALA A 167 14.30 -13.10 -24.90
C ALA A 167 14.77 -12.98 -23.45
N VAL A 168 15.65 -12.02 -23.19
CA VAL A 168 16.06 -11.63 -21.84
C VAL A 168 16.11 -10.10 -21.74
N SER A 169 15.69 -9.58 -20.60
CA SER A 169 15.85 -8.18 -20.23
C SER A 169 16.45 -8.06 -18.83
N VAL A 170 17.42 -7.17 -18.69
CA VAL A 170 18.00 -6.77 -17.41
C VAL A 170 17.71 -5.29 -17.22
N VAL A 171 17.05 -4.95 -16.11
CA VAL A 171 16.71 -3.58 -15.75
C VAL A 171 17.33 -3.26 -14.40
N GLY A 172 17.99 -2.11 -14.28
CA GLY A 172 18.44 -1.56 -13.00
C GLY A 172 17.96 -0.12 -12.86
N ALA A 173 17.28 0.20 -11.76
CA ALA A 173 16.71 1.53 -11.51
C ALA A 173 16.59 1.81 -10.00
N GLY A 174 16.43 3.09 -9.64
CA GLY A 174 16.08 3.53 -8.28
C GLY A 174 14.66 3.15 -7.86
N ALA A 175 13.75 3.00 -8.83
CA ALA A 175 12.38 2.53 -8.64
C ALA A 175 12.05 1.40 -9.66
N LEU A 176 11.81 0.18 -9.16
CA LEU A 176 11.34 -0.95 -9.98
C LEU A 176 10.03 -1.49 -9.43
N ARG A 177 9.08 -1.74 -10.34
CA ARG A 177 7.92 -2.58 -10.05
C ARG A 177 8.36 -4.05 -10.05
N THR A 178 8.20 -4.68 -8.89
CA THR A 178 8.67 -6.04 -8.62
C THR A 178 7.50 -6.89 -8.13
N LYS A 179 6.94 -7.72 -9.02
CA LYS A 179 5.86 -8.65 -8.72
C LYS A 179 6.22 -10.05 -9.20
N LEU A 180 6.08 -11.04 -8.33
CA LEU A 180 6.29 -12.46 -8.66
C LEU A 180 4.95 -13.20 -8.66
N THR A 181 4.30 -13.27 -7.49
CA THR A 181 2.95 -13.82 -7.32
C THR A 181 2.25 -13.09 -6.16
N PRO A 182 0.90 -13.15 -6.09
CA PRO A 182 0.14 -12.48 -5.05
C PRO A 182 0.44 -12.94 -3.62
N LEU A 183 0.97 -14.16 -3.39
CA LEU A 183 1.36 -14.61 -2.05
C LEU A 183 2.87 -14.59 -1.77
N THR A 184 3.72 -14.10 -2.68
CA THR A 184 5.19 -14.06 -2.44
C THR A 184 5.82 -12.69 -2.43
N MET A 185 5.61 -11.87 -3.46
CA MET A 185 6.29 -10.58 -3.59
C MET A 185 5.54 -9.67 -4.57
N SER A 186 5.22 -8.45 -4.11
CA SER A 186 4.63 -7.36 -4.89
C SER A 186 5.04 -6.03 -4.26
N SER A 187 5.99 -5.31 -4.88
CA SER A 187 6.45 -4.00 -4.43
C SER A 187 6.68 -3.07 -5.63
N PRO A 188 5.99 -1.91 -5.73
CA PRO A 188 6.01 -1.03 -6.90
C PRO A 188 7.24 -0.11 -6.98
N ASN A 189 7.87 0.22 -5.84
CA ASN A 189 8.96 1.21 -5.75
C ASN A 189 10.25 0.64 -5.14
N MET A 190 10.75 -0.48 -5.67
CA MET A 190 11.95 -1.10 -5.12
C MET A 190 13.21 -0.82 -5.96
N GLY A 191 14.18 -0.10 -5.38
CA GLY A 191 15.45 0.14 -6.03
C GLY A 191 16.32 -1.12 -6.11
N GLY A 192 16.87 -1.44 -7.28
CA GLY A 192 17.66 -2.65 -7.46
C GLY A 192 17.83 -3.07 -8.91
N MET A 193 17.89 -4.38 -9.13
CA MET A 193 18.00 -5.01 -10.44
C MET A 193 16.91 -6.08 -10.62
N LYS A 194 16.31 -6.12 -11.80
CA LYS A 194 15.41 -7.17 -12.25
C LYS A 194 15.94 -7.81 -13.53
N ILE A 195 15.86 -9.14 -13.62
CA ILE A 195 16.17 -9.91 -14.82
C ILE A 195 14.92 -10.71 -15.18
N ASP A 196 14.42 -10.54 -16.39
CA ASP A 196 13.32 -11.32 -16.94
C ASP A 196 13.83 -12.13 -18.14
N PHE A 197 13.54 -13.42 -18.15
CA PHE A 197 13.82 -14.34 -19.25
C PHE A 197 12.52 -14.98 -19.71
N GLN A 198 12.37 -15.12 -21.02
CA GLN A 198 11.21 -15.75 -21.62
C GLN A 198 11.60 -16.58 -22.85
N SER A 199 10.90 -17.68 -23.05
CA SER A 199 10.92 -18.51 -24.27
C SER A 199 9.52 -19.07 -24.52
N ALA A 200 9.37 -19.89 -25.55
CA ALA A 200 8.09 -20.54 -25.87
C ALA A 200 7.45 -21.30 -24.68
N ASN A 201 8.26 -21.94 -23.84
CA ASN A 201 7.77 -22.80 -22.74
C ASN A 201 8.30 -22.44 -21.35
N TYR A 202 9.24 -21.51 -21.23
CA TYR A 202 9.85 -21.14 -19.95
C TYR A 202 9.79 -19.64 -19.73
N GLN A 203 9.56 -19.24 -18.48
CA GLN A 203 9.70 -17.88 -18.00
C GLN A 203 10.50 -17.91 -16.71
N ALA A 204 11.36 -16.92 -16.51
CA ALA A 204 12.09 -16.76 -15.27
C ALA A 204 12.23 -15.28 -14.93
N THR A 205 11.98 -14.92 -13.68
CA THR A 205 12.20 -13.57 -13.17
C THR A 205 13.09 -13.65 -11.96
N PHE A 206 14.13 -12.81 -11.92
CA PHE A 206 15.02 -12.65 -10.78
C PHE A 206 15.05 -11.19 -10.35
N VAL A 207 14.94 -10.97 -9.05
CA VAL A 207 14.98 -9.65 -8.44
C VAL A 207 16.07 -9.64 -7.38
N ASN A 208 16.89 -8.59 -7.38
CA ASN A 208 17.89 -8.36 -6.34
C ASN A 208 17.86 -6.89 -5.94
N SER A 209 17.68 -6.65 -4.65
CA SER A 209 17.55 -5.34 -4.06
C SER A 209 18.26 -5.29 -2.71
N ARG A 210 18.66 -4.08 -2.33
CA ARG A 210 19.22 -3.75 -1.01
C ARG A 210 18.49 -2.51 -0.52
N PRO A 211 17.31 -2.69 0.08
CA PRO A 211 16.46 -1.58 0.46
C PRO A 211 17.00 -0.79 1.66
N LEU A 212 17.94 -1.36 2.43
CA LEU A 212 18.63 -0.67 3.54
C LEU A 212 20.13 -1.00 3.51
N SER A 213 20.97 0.02 3.66
CA SER A 213 22.40 -0.18 3.92
C SER A 213 23.04 0.98 4.66
N TYR A 214 23.81 0.65 5.68
CA TYR A 214 24.53 1.63 6.49
C TYR A 214 26.03 1.67 6.19
N PHE A 215 26.67 2.83 6.36
CA PHE A 215 28.11 2.96 6.39
C PHE A 215 28.63 2.39 7.73
N GLY A 216 29.01 1.11 7.76
CA GLY A 216 29.77 0.55 8.89
C GLY A 216 29.22 -0.71 9.58
N GLY A 217 28.32 -1.49 8.96
CA GLY A 217 28.13 -2.85 9.49
C GLY A 217 26.88 -3.64 9.12
N ASN A 218 25.71 -3.04 8.86
CA ASN A 218 24.48 -3.82 8.62
C ASN A 218 23.80 -3.45 7.31
N THR A 219 23.19 -4.44 6.66
CA THR A 219 22.50 -4.31 5.38
C THR A 219 21.29 -5.21 5.35
N LEU A 220 20.18 -4.76 4.78
CA LEU A 220 19.07 -5.65 4.46
C LEU A 220 19.08 -5.96 2.97
N MET A 221 18.93 -7.23 2.64
CA MET A 221 18.92 -7.75 1.27
C MET A 221 17.53 -8.31 0.96
N VAL A 222 17.05 -8.08 -0.25
CA VAL A 222 15.82 -8.69 -0.80
C VAL A 222 16.16 -9.39 -2.10
N ARG A 223 15.78 -10.67 -2.21
CA ARG A 223 16.00 -11.49 -3.40
C ARG A 223 14.72 -12.21 -3.79
N GLY A 224 14.34 -12.11 -5.05
CA GLY A 224 13.17 -12.76 -5.63
C GLY A 224 13.55 -13.67 -6.79
N LEU A 225 12.88 -14.81 -6.92
CA LEU A 225 13.00 -15.74 -8.03
C LEU A 225 11.64 -16.34 -8.34
N GLN A 226 11.25 -16.29 -9.61
CA GLN A 226 10.13 -17.05 -10.15
C GLN A 226 10.61 -17.84 -11.36
N LEU A 227 10.24 -19.12 -11.45
CA LEU A 227 10.49 -19.99 -12.58
C LEU A 227 9.17 -20.63 -13.02
N ARG A 228 8.70 -20.35 -14.23
CA ARG A 228 7.47 -20.91 -14.79
C ARG A 228 7.75 -21.77 -16.01
N ARG A 229 7.02 -22.87 -16.15
CA ARG A 229 7.05 -23.76 -17.31
C ARG A 229 5.64 -24.05 -17.82
N LYS A 230 5.43 -23.85 -19.12
CA LYS A 230 4.22 -24.24 -19.83
C LYS A 230 4.32 -25.69 -20.33
N ILE A 231 3.31 -26.50 -20.04
CA ILE A 231 3.15 -27.90 -20.40
C ILE A 231 1.73 -28.08 -20.97
N GLY A 232 1.58 -27.83 -22.27
CA GLY A 232 0.27 -27.85 -22.92
C GLY A 232 -0.67 -26.78 -22.35
N ALA A 233 -1.76 -27.22 -21.72
CA ALA A 233 -2.77 -26.35 -21.09
C ALA A 233 -2.43 -25.91 -19.65
N LEU A 234 -1.37 -26.47 -19.07
CA LEU A 234 -0.94 -26.21 -17.69
C LEU A 234 0.34 -25.36 -17.71
N THR A 235 0.38 -24.32 -16.89
CA THR A 235 1.60 -23.60 -16.50
C THR A 235 1.85 -23.88 -15.03
N LEU A 236 3.05 -24.33 -14.70
CA LEU A 236 3.51 -24.52 -13.31
C LEU A 236 4.63 -23.55 -13.02
N GLY A 237 4.58 -22.90 -11.86
CA GLY A 237 5.61 -22.02 -11.37
C GLY A 237 6.17 -22.44 -10.01
N ALA A 238 7.43 -22.10 -9.77
CA ALA A 238 8.09 -22.16 -8.48
C ALA A 238 8.57 -20.77 -8.11
N ASN A 239 8.25 -20.33 -6.91
CA ASN A 239 8.48 -18.96 -6.43
C ASN A 239 9.31 -18.99 -5.16
N TYR A 240 10.17 -17.99 -5.00
CA TYR A 240 11.02 -17.78 -3.83
C TYR A 240 11.26 -16.28 -3.64
N ALA A 241 10.93 -15.76 -2.48
CA ALA A 241 11.26 -14.42 -2.03
C ALA A 241 11.97 -14.53 -0.68
N ASN A 242 13.07 -13.81 -0.50
CA ASN A 242 13.84 -13.81 0.74
C ASN A 242 14.32 -12.40 1.07
N MET A 243 13.98 -11.96 2.27
CA MET A 243 14.43 -10.72 2.88
C MET A 243 15.22 -11.07 4.15
N TYR A 244 16.45 -10.60 4.26
CA TYR A 244 17.33 -11.02 5.34
C TYR A 244 18.39 -9.98 5.67
N ALA A 245 18.76 -9.92 6.95
CA ALA A 245 19.76 -9.02 7.48
C ALA A 245 21.18 -9.60 7.33
N VAL A 246 22.10 -8.79 6.84
CA VAL A 246 23.50 -9.15 6.62
C VAL A 246 24.39 -8.31 7.53
N GLN A 247 25.24 -8.99 8.29
CA GLN A 247 26.36 -8.38 8.99
C GLN A 247 27.54 -8.22 8.01
N GLN A 248 27.83 -6.99 7.64
CA GLN A 248 28.93 -6.60 6.76
C GLN A 248 30.32 -6.82 7.37
N THR A 249 30.42 -6.84 8.69
CA THR A 249 31.65 -6.93 9.52
C THR A 249 32.04 -8.36 9.91
N ARG A 250 31.07 -9.30 9.91
CA ARG A 250 31.20 -10.59 10.62
C ARG A 250 30.91 -11.82 9.77
N ASP A 251 29.80 -11.85 9.03
CA ASP A 251 29.33 -13.08 8.34
C ASP A 251 29.63 -13.12 6.84
N LYS A 252 30.18 -12.03 6.27
CA LYS A 252 30.47 -11.90 4.83
C LYS A 252 29.27 -12.21 3.91
N GLY A 253 28.04 -12.11 4.43
CA GLY A 253 26.79 -12.25 3.66
C GLY A 253 26.49 -13.65 3.11
N THR A 254 26.98 -14.70 3.75
CA THR A 254 26.78 -16.08 3.26
C THR A 254 25.51 -16.74 3.80
N ASP A 255 24.98 -16.33 4.96
CA ASP A 255 23.76 -16.90 5.52
C ASP A 255 22.49 -16.17 5.02
N LEU A 256 21.76 -16.82 4.13
CA LEU A 256 20.47 -16.34 3.62
C LEU A 256 19.33 -16.38 4.65
N LYS A 257 19.57 -16.90 5.87
CA LYS A 257 18.62 -16.81 7.00
C LYS A 257 18.77 -15.51 7.79
N GLY A 258 19.80 -14.73 7.46
CA GLY A 258 20.11 -13.45 8.08
C GLY A 258 20.72 -13.54 9.47
N HIS A 259 21.16 -12.41 10.01
CA HIS A 259 21.84 -12.30 11.31
C HIS A 259 21.26 -11.17 12.15
N VAL A 260 21.38 -11.31 13.48
CA VAL A 260 20.99 -10.24 14.41
C VAL A 260 21.87 -9.01 14.16
N SER A 261 21.29 -7.81 14.19
CA SER A 261 22.05 -6.57 14.00
C SER A 261 23.23 -6.50 14.99
N ASP A 262 24.39 -6.00 14.54
CA ASP A 262 25.53 -5.76 15.43
C ASP A 262 25.20 -4.82 16.58
N TYR A 263 24.23 -3.92 16.38
CA TYR A 263 23.76 -2.96 17.38
C TYR A 263 22.65 -3.51 18.28
N ALA A 264 22.22 -4.76 18.08
CA ALA A 264 21.25 -5.39 18.97
C ALA A 264 21.88 -5.70 20.34
N PRO A 265 21.38 -5.11 21.43
CA PRO A 265 21.84 -5.47 22.77
C PRO A 265 21.32 -6.86 23.15
N THR A 266 21.93 -7.50 24.16
CA THR A 266 21.32 -8.66 24.83
C THR A 266 20.28 -8.13 25.84
N PRO A 267 18.97 -8.42 25.64
CA PRO A 267 17.92 -7.90 26.51
C PRO A 267 18.12 -8.27 27.98
N ILE A 268 17.71 -7.36 28.88
CA ILE A 268 17.80 -7.55 30.33
C ILE A 268 16.54 -8.19 30.90
N MET A 269 15.38 -7.94 30.29
CA MET A 269 14.11 -8.51 30.70
C MET A 269 13.34 -9.08 29.50
N TYR A 270 12.57 -10.12 29.77
CA TYR A 270 11.78 -10.86 28.79
C TYR A 270 10.35 -10.96 29.27
N ALA A 271 9.42 -10.49 28.46
CA ALA A 271 8.01 -10.42 28.80
C ALA A 271 7.22 -11.45 27.98
N VAL A 272 6.34 -12.18 28.65
CA VAL A 272 5.40 -13.14 28.03
C VAL A 272 4.00 -12.71 28.37
N ARG A 273 3.21 -12.42 27.34
CA ARG A 273 1.81 -12.03 27.49
C ARG A 273 0.90 -13.15 27.01
N VAL A 274 -0.13 -13.48 27.80
CA VAL A 274 -1.21 -14.38 27.38
C VAL A 274 -2.51 -13.59 27.39
N VAL A 275 -3.13 -13.47 26.22
CA VAL A 275 -4.40 -12.77 26.01
C VAL A 275 -5.46 -13.74 25.49
N ASP A 276 -6.72 -13.40 25.75
CA ASP A 276 -7.88 -13.95 25.06
C ASP A 276 -7.86 -13.49 23.58
N ASP A 277 -8.08 -14.43 22.66
CA ASP A 277 -8.12 -14.12 21.22
C ASP A 277 -9.50 -13.63 20.79
N SER A 278 -10.56 -14.02 21.53
CA SER A 278 -11.97 -13.67 21.29
C SER A 278 -12.61 -12.98 22.51
N PRO A 279 -12.12 -11.79 22.92
CA PRO A 279 -12.44 -11.16 24.21
C PRO A 279 -13.92 -10.77 24.42
N HIS A 280 -14.77 -10.91 23.42
CA HIS A 280 -16.18 -10.52 23.47
C HIS A 280 -17.10 -11.57 24.09
N ASP A 281 -16.64 -12.82 24.22
CA ASP A 281 -17.49 -13.93 24.62
C ASP A 281 -17.42 -14.31 26.11
N GLY A 282 -16.42 -13.78 26.83
CA GLY A 282 -16.22 -13.94 28.27
C GLY A 282 -15.48 -15.20 28.72
N ASP A 283 -15.02 -16.08 27.81
CA ASP A 283 -14.31 -17.32 28.13
C ASP A 283 -12.88 -17.31 27.57
N GLY A 284 -11.89 -16.97 28.41
CA GLY A 284 -10.52 -16.81 27.96
C GLY A 284 -9.56 -17.94 28.35
N PRO A 285 -8.26 -17.69 28.20
CA PRO A 285 -7.23 -18.71 28.32
C PRO A 285 -6.93 -19.08 29.77
N ILE A 286 -6.56 -20.34 29.97
CA ILE A 286 -5.99 -20.83 31.22
C ILE A 286 -4.50 -21.06 31.00
N VAL A 287 -3.66 -20.42 31.82
CA VAL A 287 -2.20 -20.54 31.77
C VAL A 287 -1.65 -21.04 33.11
N GLN A 288 -0.66 -21.94 33.05
CA GLN A 288 0.04 -22.48 34.21
C GLN A 288 1.47 -22.92 33.86
N ASN A 289 2.29 -23.21 34.87
CA ASN A 289 3.66 -23.73 34.72
C ASN A 289 4.56 -22.84 33.83
N VAL A 290 4.50 -21.52 34.00
CA VAL A 290 5.33 -20.58 33.22
C VAL A 290 6.76 -20.57 33.79
N LYS A 291 7.71 -21.11 33.03
CA LYS A 291 9.10 -21.34 33.48
C LYS A 291 10.10 -20.79 32.48
N LEU A 292 11.14 -20.14 32.99
CA LEU A 292 12.27 -19.66 32.20
C LEU A 292 13.35 -20.75 32.05
N ILE A 293 13.87 -20.90 30.83
CA ILE A 293 14.99 -21.77 30.50
C ILE A 293 16.07 -20.91 29.84
N VAL A 294 17.28 -20.92 30.40
CA VAL A 294 18.44 -20.19 29.86
C VAL A 294 19.54 -21.21 29.54
N ASP A 295 20.02 -21.22 28.30
CA ASP A 295 21.04 -22.16 27.80
C ASP A 295 20.75 -23.64 28.14
N GLY A 296 19.46 -24.00 28.13
CA GLY A 296 18.97 -25.36 28.41
C GLY A 296 18.78 -25.69 29.90
N ILE A 297 19.06 -24.74 30.80
CA ILE A 297 18.93 -24.90 32.25
C ILE A 297 17.67 -24.17 32.72
N TYR A 298 16.79 -24.87 33.45
CA TYR A 298 15.66 -24.22 34.14
C TYR A 298 16.17 -23.26 35.20
N ARG A 299 15.59 -22.05 35.26
CA ARG A 299 15.98 -20.98 36.19
C ARG A 299 14.90 -20.71 37.23
N PRO A 300 14.67 -21.60 38.22
CA PRO A 300 13.71 -21.37 39.29
C PRO A 300 14.15 -20.24 40.24
N ASP A 301 15.42 -19.82 40.17
CA ASP A 301 15.94 -18.66 40.88
C ASP A 301 15.48 -17.33 40.28
N ILE A 302 15.00 -17.31 39.03
CA ILE A 302 14.43 -16.13 38.36
C ILE A 302 12.91 -16.26 38.34
N GLN A 303 12.26 -15.63 39.32
CA GLN A 303 10.80 -15.57 39.39
C GLN A 303 10.26 -14.37 38.59
N PRO A 304 9.23 -14.54 37.76
CA PRO A 304 8.65 -13.44 37.02
C PRO A 304 7.82 -12.54 37.93
N MET A 305 7.76 -11.25 37.60
CA MET A 305 6.65 -10.42 38.03
C MET A 305 5.42 -10.78 37.21
N ILE A 306 4.30 -11.11 37.88
CA ILE A 306 3.04 -11.45 37.22
C ILE A 306 2.09 -10.27 37.32
N ILE A 307 1.65 -9.76 36.18
CA ILE A 307 0.83 -8.57 36.04
C ILE A 307 -0.46 -8.95 35.33
N ILE A 308 -1.61 -8.61 35.92
CA ILE A 308 -2.92 -8.68 35.26
C ILE A 308 -3.32 -7.26 34.87
N ASP A 309 -3.63 -7.06 33.60
CA ASP A 309 -4.01 -5.78 33.00
C ASP A 309 -5.16 -6.01 31.99
N ASP A 310 -5.69 -4.95 31.40
CA ASP A 310 -6.88 -4.95 30.55
C ASP A 310 -6.57 -4.36 29.16
N LEU A 311 -6.99 -5.04 28.10
CA LEU A 311 -6.78 -4.64 26.70
C LEU A 311 -7.33 -3.24 26.39
N ARG A 312 -8.40 -2.82 27.09
CA ARG A 312 -9.01 -1.50 26.96
C ARG A 312 -8.12 -0.39 27.51
N ASN A 313 -7.24 -0.72 28.45
CA ASN A 313 -6.32 0.21 29.09
C ASN A 313 -4.94 0.22 28.43
N GLU A 314 -4.69 -0.54 27.36
CA GLU A 314 -3.35 -0.70 26.77
C GLU A 314 -2.64 0.61 26.39
N LEU A 315 -3.42 1.66 26.15
CA LEU A 315 -2.93 2.97 25.70
C LEU A 315 -2.99 4.04 26.78
N VAL A 316 -3.40 3.64 27.98
CA VAL A 316 -3.44 4.48 29.14
C VAL A 316 -2.24 4.13 30.00
N THR A 317 -1.51 5.17 30.41
CA THR A 317 -0.35 5.08 31.28
C THR A 317 -0.63 5.83 32.58
N ALA A 318 -0.12 5.29 33.68
CA ALA A 318 -0.04 5.99 34.95
C ALA A 318 1.21 6.87 35.06
N VAL A 319 2.09 6.90 34.06
CA VAL A 319 3.16 7.90 33.93
C VAL A 319 2.53 9.28 33.75
N ASN A 320 2.83 10.21 34.64
CA ASN A 320 2.27 11.57 34.64
C ASN A 320 3.25 12.62 34.07
N SER A 321 4.48 12.21 33.78
CA SER A 321 5.50 13.06 33.17
C SER A 321 5.26 13.23 31.67
N LYS A 322 5.01 14.48 31.24
CA LYS A 322 4.78 14.83 29.82
C LYS A 322 5.94 14.51 28.88
N SER A 323 7.16 14.33 29.40
CA SER A 323 8.32 13.94 28.58
C SER A 323 8.43 12.43 28.40
N GLN A 324 7.67 11.65 29.16
CA GLN A 324 7.73 10.19 29.17
C GLN A 324 6.41 9.52 28.72
N ASP A 325 5.27 10.22 28.80
CA ASP A 325 3.94 9.68 28.40
C ASP A 325 3.87 9.22 26.93
N GLY A 326 4.75 9.76 26.08
CA GLY A 326 4.79 9.49 24.65
C GLY A 326 5.15 8.05 24.26
N TYR A 327 5.63 7.20 25.19
CA TYR A 327 6.09 5.85 24.83
C TYR A 327 4.95 4.93 24.31
N LEU A 328 3.70 5.15 24.76
CA LEU A 328 2.50 4.49 24.22
C LEU A 328 1.83 5.27 23.09
N HIS A 329 2.26 6.51 22.80
CA HIS A 329 1.62 7.36 21.78
C HIS A 329 2.05 7.00 20.36
N TYR A 330 1.09 6.64 19.51
CA TYR A 330 1.34 6.28 18.12
C TYR A 330 1.71 7.44 17.21
N GLN A 331 2.58 7.16 16.24
CA GLN A 331 2.69 7.98 15.04
C GLN A 331 1.56 7.59 14.10
N THR A 332 0.85 8.58 13.59
CA THR A 332 -0.28 8.40 12.67
C THR A 332 -0.10 9.30 11.47
N MET A 333 -0.35 8.74 10.29
CA MET A 333 -0.53 9.47 9.04
C MET A 333 -1.96 10.03 8.90
N PHE A 334 -2.91 9.51 9.70
CA PHE A 334 -4.32 9.90 9.63
C PHE A 334 -4.59 11.24 10.32
N SER A 335 -5.41 12.05 9.66
CA SER A 335 -6.01 13.27 10.19
C SER A 335 -7.24 12.94 11.02
N GLY A 336 -7.53 13.76 12.04
CA GLY A 336 -8.76 13.65 12.83
C GLY A 336 -8.55 12.97 14.18
N GLN A 337 -9.34 11.94 14.49
CA GLN A 337 -9.24 11.24 15.77
C GLN A 337 -7.90 10.53 15.91
N LYS A 338 -7.31 10.57 17.11
CA LYS A 338 -6.07 9.87 17.41
C LYS A 338 -6.31 8.36 17.28
N VAL A 339 -5.62 7.71 16.34
CA VAL A 339 -5.68 6.26 16.17
C VAL A 339 -4.93 5.53 17.28
N MET A 340 -5.39 4.31 17.55
CA MET A 340 -4.98 3.48 18.69
C MET A 340 -4.00 2.35 18.27
N PHE A 341 -3.25 2.56 17.19
CA PHE A 341 -2.22 1.65 16.68
C PHE A 341 -1.17 2.43 15.87
N ASP A 342 0.00 1.83 15.65
CA ASP A 342 1.04 2.41 14.81
C ASP A 342 0.74 2.10 13.35
N HIS A 343 0.71 3.10 12.47
CA HIS A 343 0.52 2.86 11.03
C HIS A 343 1.63 1.98 10.43
N LEU A 344 2.82 1.90 11.05
CA LEU A 344 3.89 1.00 10.62
C LEU A 344 3.63 -0.47 10.96
N THR A 345 3.00 -0.73 12.10
CA THR A 345 2.87 -2.08 12.64
C THR A 345 1.44 -2.60 12.66
N ILE A 346 0.48 -1.73 12.33
CA ILE A 346 -1.00 -1.81 12.10
C ILE A 346 -1.80 -2.57 13.18
N GLU A 347 -1.24 -3.65 13.71
CA GLU A 347 -1.82 -4.58 14.67
C GLU A 347 -0.91 -4.87 15.88
N GLU A 348 0.39 -4.54 15.82
CA GLU A 348 1.30 -4.75 16.95
C GLU A 348 1.34 -3.54 17.89
N ARG A 349 1.26 -3.80 19.20
CA ARG A 349 1.25 -2.78 20.26
C ARG A 349 2.52 -2.83 21.11
N SER A 350 2.93 -1.69 21.66
CA SER A 350 4.04 -1.61 22.60
C SER A 350 3.64 -2.19 23.96
N PRO A 351 4.52 -2.90 24.68
CA PRO A 351 4.30 -3.21 26.08
C PRO A 351 4.25 -1.93 26.92
N LYS A 352 3.44 -1.94 27.99
CA LYS A 352 3.48 -0.91 29.05
C LYS A 352 4.74 -1.06 29.94
N TYR A 353 5.89 -1.28 29.31
CA TYR A 353 7.13 -1.62 30.02
C TYR A 353 7.48 -0.56 31.06
N LEU A 354 7.26 0.73 30.76
CA LEU A 354 7.59 1.83 31.65
C LEU A 354 6.70 1.82 32.91
N ASP A 355 5.38 1.63 32.76
CA ASP A 355 4.44 1.48 33.88
C ASP A 355 4.80 0.29 34.76
N TYR A 356 5.11 -0.85 34.14
CA TYR A 356 5.49 -2.07 34.85
C TYR A 356 6.82 -1.90 35.61
N LEU A 357 7.79 -1.19 35.04
CA LEU A 357 9.06 -0.86 35.70
C LEU A 357 8.87 0.09 36.88
N TYR A 358 8.07 1.16 36.74
CA TYR A 358 7.79 2.06 37.86
C TYR A 358 7.03 1.38 38.99
N MET A 359 6.08 0.50 38.66
CA MET A 359 5.41 -0.30 39.68
C MET A 359 6.37 -1.29 40.35
N ASN A 360 7.31 -1.86 39.60
CA ASN A 360 8.37 -2.70 40.17
C ASN A 360 9.27 -1.93 41.13
N ASP A 361 9.64 -0.69 40.79
CA ASP A 361 10.39 0.19 41.67
C ASP A 361 9.62 0.46 42.97
N TYR A 362 8.30 0.71 42.89
CA TYR A 362 7.44 0.83 44.06
C TYR A 362 7.43 -0.43 44.93
N VAL A 363 7.19 -1.60 44.34
CA VAL A 363 7.11 -2.88 45.08
C VAL A 363 8.45 -3.22 45.76
N ARG A 364 9.57 -2.91 45.09
CA ARG A 364 10.93 -3.16 45.64
C ARG A 364 11.43 -2.05 46.57
N GLY A 365 10.72 -0.93 46.67
CA GLY A 365 11.18 0.25 47.42
C GLY A 365 12.40 0.93 46.79
N TRP A 366 12.56 0.81 45.47
CA TRP A 366 13.65 1.40 44.69
C TRP A 366 13.23 2.76 44.13
N ASN A 367 14.20 3.64 43.89
CA ASN A 367 14.04 4.92 43.18
C ASN A 367 12.81 5.76 43.63
N THR A 368 12.40 5.65 44.89
CA THR A 368 11.04 5.99 45.35
C THR A 368 10.66 7.42 45.01
N LYS A 369 11.58 8.37 45.19
CA LYS A 369 11.35 9.78 44.86
C LYS A 369 11.07 9.98 43.35
N VAL A 370 11.95 9.45 42.50
CA VAL A 370 11.86 9.64 41.05
C VAL A 370 10.64 8.91 40.48
N MET A 371 10.32 7.74 41.03
CA MET A 371 9.08 7.03 40.72
C MET A 371 7.87 7.88 41.10
N THR A 372 7.75 8.39 42.34
CA THR A 372 6.58 9.21 42.73
C THR A 372 6.46 10.53 41.97
N ASP A 373 7.58 11.07 41.49
CA ASP A 373 7.60 12.31 40.69
C ASP A 373 7.12 12.09 39.24
N ASN A 374 7.28 10.88 38.69
CA ASN A 374 6.96 10.57 37.28
C ASN A 374 5.79 9.59 37.09
N PHE A 375 5.30 8.95 38.16
CA PHE A 375 4.31 7.89 38.11
C PHE A 375 3.22 8.09 39.17
N ASP A 376 1.95 8.08 38.74
CA ASP A 376 0.77 8.14 39.59
C ASP A 376 0.42 6.74 40.11
N LEU A 377 0.86 6.46 41.33
CA LEU A 377 0.69 5.14 41.95
C LEU A 377 -0.78 4.70 42.07
N GLU A 378 -1.70 5.64 42.35
CA GLU A 378 -3.10 5.28 42.55
C GLU A 378 -3.76 4.92 41.22
N LYS A 379 -3.44 5.64 40.14
CA LYS A 379 -3.84 5.22 38.78
C LYS A 379 -3.20 3.90 38.36
N GLY A 380 -1.93 3.68 38.69
CA GLY A 380 -1.26 2.41 38.40
C GLY A 380 -1.98 1.21 39.03
N LYS A 381 -2.40 1.33 40.28
CA LYS A 381 -3.19 0.31 41.00
C LYS A 381 -4.61 0.13 40.45
N GLU A 382 -5.17 1.17 39.82
CA GLU A 382 -6.46 1.10 39.12
C GLU A 382 -6.32 0.35 37.80
N TYR A 383 -5.24 0.58 37.05
CA TYR A 383 -5.04 0.00 35.73
C TYR A 383 -4.62 -1.47 35.73
N TYR A 384 -3.76 -1.88 36.66
CA TYR A 384 -3.23 -3.25 36.68
C TYR A 384 -2.91 -3.75 38.09
N LYS A 385 -2.84 -5.08 38.23
CA LYS A 385 -2.61 -5.78 39.51
C LYS A 385 -1.39 -6.67 39.41
N ILE A 386 -0.52 -6.62 40.41
CA ILE A 386 0.60 -7.56 40.57
C ILE A 386 0.17 -8.69 41.50
N ILE A 387 0.46 -9.93 41.12
CA ILE A 387 0.16 -11.13 41.93
C ILE A 387 1.43 -11.95 42.20
N GLU A 388 1.45 -12.69 43.31
CA GLU A 388 2.63 -13.42 43.80
C GLU A 388 2.73 -14.88 43.31
N SER A 389 1.65 -15.48 42.79
CA SER A 389 1.56 -16.95 42.64
C SER A 389 1.90 -17.44 41.23
N VAL A 390 3.02 -18.16 41.08
CA VAL A 390 3.46 -18.83 39.83
C VAL A 390 2.88 -20.24 39.66
N ASP A 391 2.46 -20.89 40.76
CA ASP A 391 2.13 -22.33 40.79
C ASP A 391 0.63 -22.67 40.66
N LYS A 392 -0.24 -21.67 40.50
CA LYS A 392 -1.68 -21.90 40.31
C LYS A 392 -2.07 -21.63 38.86
N PRO A 393 -2.99 -22.42 38.28
CA PRO A 393 -3.63 -22.05 37.02
C PRO A 393 -4.26 -20.67 37.15
N LEU A 394 -3.89 -19.78 36.23
CA LEU A 394 -4.46 -18.47 36.10
C LEU A 394 -5.36 -18.45 34.86
N GLN A 395 -6.61 -18.06 35.05
CA GLN A 395 -7.53 -17.81 33.96
C GLN A 395 -7.69 -16.30 33.81
N VAL A 396 -7.55 -15.81 32.59
CA VAL A 396 -7.89 -14.42 32.22
C VAL A 396 -9.03 -14.49 31.21
N ASN A 397 -10.02 -13.60 31.31
CA ASN A 397 -11.23 -13.67 30.50
C ASN A 397 -11.52 -12.33 29.83
N GLY A 398 -12.05 -12.38 28.62
CA GLY A 398 -12.47 -11.19 27.90
C GLY A 398 -11.29 -10.26 27.65
N ASN A 399 -11.39 -8.99 28.08
CA ASN A 399 -10.31 -8.03 27.90
C ASN A 399 -9.15 -8.20 28.91
N GLU A 400 -9.27 -9.04 29.93
CA GLU A 400 -8.17 -9.26 30.87
C GLU A 400 -7.04 -10.06 30.21
N TYR A 401 -5.80 -9.70 30.51
CA TYR A 401 -4.61 -10.46 30.11
C TYR A 401 -3.58 -10.53 31.23
N VAL A 402 -2.66 -11.48 31.10
CA VAL A 402 -1.53 -11.63 32.03
C VAL A 402 -0.20 -11.42 31.33
N VAL A 403 0.72 -10.74 32.01
CA VAL A 403 2.13 -10.59 31.62
C VAL A 403 3.02 -11.23 32.69
N TYR A 404 3.95 -12.09 32.24
CA TYR A 404 5.05 -12.63 33.03
C TYR A 404 6.33 -11.93 32.61
N LEU A 405 6.87 -11.08 33.47
CA LEU A 405 8.09 -10.31 33.22
C LEU A 405 9.28 -10.92 33.96
N PHE A 406 10.19 -11.54 33.22
CA PHE A 406 11.41 -12.16 33.76
C PHE A 406 12.58 -11.19 33.72
N ASP A 407 13.27 -11.03 34.86
CA ASP A 407 14.45 -10.18 35.00
C ASP A 407 15.73 -11.02 35.05
N LEU A 408 16.56 -10.90 34.01
CA LEU A 408 17.80 -11.66 33.87
C LEU A 408 19.03 -10.87 34.33
N GLY A 409 18.86 -9.69 34.91
CA GLY A 409 19.98 -8.84 35.34
C GLY A 409 20.89 -9.47 36.40
N SER A 410 20.47 -10.54 37.07
CA SER A 410 21.30 -11.33 37.99
C SER A 410 22.35 -12.20 37.29
N ILE A 411 22.16 -12.51 36.01
CA ILE A 411 23.08 -13.32 35.20
C ILE A 411 24.24 -12.42 34.75
N LYS A 412 25.47 -12.78 35.14
CA LYS A 412 26.69 -12.01 34.83
C LYS A 412 27.62 -12.70 33.83
N GLU A 413 27.13 -13.74 33.17
CA GLU A 413 27.84 -14.51 32.15
C GLU A 413 27.17 -14.37 30.78
N LYS A 414 27.90 -14.71 29.72
CA LYS A 414 27.38 -14.72 28.36
C LYS A 414 26.33 -15.83 28.24
N ILE A 415 25.16 -15.48 27.73
CA ILE A 415 24.09 -16.44 27.39
C ILE A 415 23.84 -16.47 25.89
N ASN A 416 23.38 -17.61 25.38
CA ASN A 416 23.19 -17.84 23.94
C ASN A 416 21.72 -18.12 23.57
N ARG A 417 20.87 -18.48 24.54
CA ARG A 417 19.47 -18.81 24.32
C ARG A 417 18.62 -18.55 25.56
N VAL A 418 17.48 -17.89 25.34
CA VAL A 418 16.43 -17.76 26.36
C VAL A 418 15.13 -18.31 25.80
N LYS A 419 14.43 -19.09 26.62
CA LYS A 419 13.12 -19.66 26.31
C LYS A 419 12.17 -19.53 27.47
N VAL A 420 10.88 -19.46 27.16
CA VAL A 420 9.81 -19.73 28.11
C VAL A 420 9.12 -21.05 27.76
N GLU A 421 8.83 -21.85 28.77
CA GLU A 421 7.92 -22.98 28.71
C GLU A 421 6.65 -22.59 29.48
N LEU A 422 5.47 -22.77 28.88
CA LEU A 422 4.20 -22.53 29.54
C LEU A 422 3.15 -23.55 29.09
N THR A 423 2.22 -23.89 29.97
CA THR A 423 1.09 -24.76 29.67
C THR A 423 -0.17 -23.92 29.54
N VAL A 424 -0.83 -24.01 28.39
CA VAL A 424 -1.99 -23.19 28.02
C VAL A 424 -3.13 -24.04 27.47
N SER A 425 -4.37 -23.60 27.68
CA SER A 425 -5.59 -24.17 27.09
C SER A 425 -6.61 -23.06 26.82
N ASN A 426 -7.72 -23.43 26.16
CA ASN A 426 -8.80 -22.57 25.68
C ASN A 426 -8.37 -21.62 24.55
N ASP A 427 -9.10 -20.53 24.36
CA ASP A 427 -8.82 -19.52 23.36
C ASP A 427 -7.70 -18.61 23.86
N TYR A 428 -6.52 -18.77 23.26
CA TYR A 428 -5.33 -18.12 23.76
C TYR A 428 -4.51 -17.56 22.61
N ARG A 429 -3.86 -16.44 22.89
CA ARG A 429 -2.80 -15.87 22.08
C ARG A 429 -1.63 -15.50 22.99
N VAL A 430 -0.48 -16.14 22.75
CA VAL A 430 0.76 -15.94 23.51
C VAL A 430 1.71 -15.07 22.70
N GLN A 431 2.08 -13.96 23.31
CA GLN A 431 2.95 -12.95 22.75
C GLN A 431 4.20 -12.77 23.59
N ILE A 432 5.29 -12.34 22.95
CA ILE A 432 6.53 -12.02 23.63
C ILE A 432 6.98 -10.60 23.31
N SER A 433 7.72 -10.00 24.23
CA SER A 433 8.48 -8.76 24.02
C SER A 433 9.80 -8.84 24.77
N GLN A 434 10.82 -8.12 24.26
CA GLN A 434 12.15 -8.04 24.84
C GLN A 434 12.41 -6.60 25.27
N ILE A 435 12.86 -6.41 26.51
CA ILE A 435 13.18 -5.10 27.08
C ILE A 435 14.69 -5.02 27.23
N TYR A 436 15.28 -3.99 26.64
CA TYR A 436 16.73 -3.83 26.52
C TYR A 436 17.18 -2.47 27.04
N THR A 437 18.47 -2.40 27.40
CA THR A 437 19.10 -1.20 27.94
C THR A 437 19.61 -0.31 26.80
N LYS A 438 19.14 0.94 26.76
CA LYS A 438 19.56 1.96 25.77
C LYS A 438 20.91 2.58 26.11
N ARG A 439 21.26 2.66 27.40
CA ARG A 439 22.52 3.28 27.84
C ARG A 439 23.70 2.37 27.50
N THR A 440 24.73 2.90 26.85
CA THR A 440 25.96 2.15 26.50
C THR A 440 26.63 1.46 27.69
N VAL A 441 26.52 2.03 28.89
CA VAL A 441 27.07 1.42 30.13
C VAL A 441 26.36 0.13 30.54
N GLY A 442 25.14 -0.11 30.04
CA GLY A 442 24.34 -1.28 30.40
C GLY A 442 23.86 -1.27 31.85
N GLY A 443 23.49 -2.46 32.34
CA GLY A 443 23.02 -2.72 33.69
C GLY A 443 21.58 -2.29 33.94
N HIS A 444 21.17 -2.35 35.21
CA HIS A 444 19.93 -1.74 35.67
C HIS A 444 20.10 -0.24 35.86
N ASP A 445 18.99 0.46 35.74
CA ASP A 445 18.89 1.85 36.14
C ASP A 445 19.09 2.01 37.66
N ASN A 446 19.94 2.94 38.06
CA ASN A 446 20.23 3.28 39.46
C ASN A 446 19.71 4.68 39.83
N GLU A 447 19.17 5.43 38.88
CA GLU A 447 18.78 6.84 39.03
C GLU A 447 17.25 7.05 39.01
N GLY A 448 16.47 6.03 38.63
CA GLY A 448 15.00 6.09 38.49
C GLY A 448 14.52 6.61 37.12
N ASP A 449 15.42 6.75 36.16
CA ASP A 449 15.16 7.23 34.80
C ASP A 449 14.89 6.08 33.81
N ASN A 450 13.82 5.33 34.09
CA ASN A 450 13.43 4.15 33.33
C ASN A 450 13.26 4.43 31.81
N MET A 451 12.77 5.62 31.42
CA MET A 451 12.55 5.99 30.01
C MET A 451 13.84 6.23 29.23
N LEU A 452 14.86 6.85 29.84
CA LEU A 452 16.17 7.00 29.17
C LEU A 452 17.00 5.72 29.26
N HIS A 453 16.70 4.82 30.20
CA HIS A 453 17.49 3.61 30.42
C HIS A 453 17.00 2.40 29.62
N TYR A 454 15.69 2.22 29.47
CA TYR A 454 15.09 1.04 28.83
C TYR A 454 14.24 1.38 27.60
N ASN A 455 14.13 0.42 26.68
CA ASN A 455 13.15 0.39 25.60
C ASN A 455 12.67 -1.04 25.41
N ALA A 456 11.59 -1.24 24.64
CA ALA A 456 11.04 -2.56 24.40
C ALA A 456 10.62 -2.77 22.94
N GLU A 457 10.76 -4.00 22.45
CA GLU A 457 10.15 -4.40 21.18
C GLU A 457 8.62 -4.45 21.29
N TYR A 458 7.93 -4.37 20.15
CA TYR A 458 6.50 -4.63 20.07
C TYR A 458 6.15 -6.06 20.51
N TRP A 459 4.89 -6.27 20.93
CA TRP A 459 4.37 -7.60 21.19
C TRP A 459 4.30 -8.43 19.92
N LYS A 460 5.03 -9.55 19.88
CA LYS A 460 5.04 -10.50 18.76
C LYS A 460 4.28 -11.77 19.12
N THR A 461 3.31 -12.17 18.30
CA THR A 461 2.54 -13.41 18.52
C THR A 461 3.38 -14.64 18.15
N MET A 462 3.62 -15.50 19.14
CA MET A 462 4.46 -16.70 18.98
C MET A 462 3.66 -18.01 19.04
N ALA A 463 2.49 -17.98 19.67
CA ALA A 463 1.55 -19.10 19.68
C ALA A 463 0.12 -18.58 19.77
N GLN A 464 -0.82 -19.30 19.17
CA GLN A 464 -2.25 -18.96 19.16
C GLN A 464 -3.06 -20.25 19.09
N ALA A 465 -4.24 -20.27 19.69
CA ALA A 465 -5.22 -21.35 19.57
C ALA A 465 -5.67 -21.54 18.10
N ASP A 466 -6.33 -22.66 17.81
CA ASP A 466 -6.94 -22.91 16.50
C ASP A 466 -8.46 -22.75 16.65
N GLY A 467 -8.92 -21.51 16.51
CA GLY A 467 -10.29 -21.10 16.82
C GLY A 467 -10.56 -20.92 18.32
N ASN A 468 -11.79 -20.48 18.61
CA ASN A 468 -12.29 -20.16 19.93
C ASN A 468 -12.69 -21.42 20.73
N ILE A 469 -11.75 -21.96 21.52
CA ILE A 469 -11.91 -23.20 22.32
C ILE A 469 -12.18 -22.83 23.78
N LYS A 470 -13.17 -23.48 24.42
CA LYS A 470 -13.62 -23.11 25.78
C LYS A 470 -13.63 -24.24 26.80
N ASP A 471 -13.46 -25.47 26.31
CA ASP A 471 -13.66 -26.71 27.08
C ASP A 471 -12.34 -27.35 27.57
N GLY A 472 -11.20 -26.68 27.38
CA GLY A 472 -9.87 -27.16 27.73
C GLY A 472 -9.33 -28.27 26.83
N SER A 473 -10.01 -28.62 25.74
CA SER A 473 -9.65 -29.74 24.86
C SER A 473 -8.29 -29.59 24.17
N ASN A 474 -7.77 -28.37 24.08
CA ASN A 474 -6.48 -28.03 23.45
C ASN A 474 -5.33 -27.82 24.45
N LEU A 475 -5.45 -28.29 25.71
CA LEU A 475 -4.39 -28.16 26.72
C LEU A 475 -3.05 -28.69 26.20
N ARG A 476 -2.04 -27.81 26.14
CA ARG A 476 -0.69 -28.17 25.69
C ARG A 476 0.38 -27.33 26.36
N THR A 477 1.57 -27.91 26.47
CA THR A 477 2.79 -27.19 26.84
C THR A 477 3.44 -26.67 25.57
N ILE A 478 3.69 -25.36 25.53
CA ILE A 478 4.39 -24.69 24.45
C ILE A 478 5.74 -24.17 24.96
N THR A 479 6.73 -24.20 24.08
CA THR A 479 8.05 -23.61 24.33
C THR A 479 8.31 -22.54 23.30
N ILE A 480 8.62 -21.33 23.75
CA ILE A 480 8.84 -20.17 22.89
C ILE A 480 10.28 -19.69 23.08
N ASP A 481 11.00 -19.55 21.98
CA ASP A 481 12.33 -18.94 21.92
C ASP A 481 12.21 -17.41 21.78
N PHE A 482 13.01 -16.68 22.56
CA PHE A 482 13.16 -15.23 22.38
C PHE A 482 14.26 -14.94 21.36
N GLY A 483 14.07 -13.88 20.57
CA GLY A 483 15.03 -13.44 19.59
C GLY A 483 14.54 -12.27 18.74
N TYR A 484 15.50 -11.62 18.09
CA TYR A 484 15.24 -10.60 17.07
C TYR A 484 14.93 -11.29 15.74
N GLU A 485 14.04 -10.70 14.95
CA GLU A 485 13.78 -11.20 13.61
C GLU A 485 14.93 -10.82 12.67
N VAL A 486 15.42 -11.78 11.90
CA VAL A 486 16.65 -11.64 11.09
C VAL A 486 16.45 -12.01 9.63
N GLY A 487 15.35 -12.70 9.29
CA GLY A 487 14.97 -12.94 7.91
C GLY A 487 13.54 -13.45 7.77
N ASN A 488 12.96 -13.25 6.59
CA ASN A 488 11.67 -13.75 6.16
C ASN A 488 11.85 -14.38 4.77
N VAL A 489 11.48 -15.65 4.64
CA VAL A 489 11.46 -16.36 3.36
C VAL A 489 10.04 -16.79 3.05
N ILE A 490 9.59 -16.53 1.82
CA ILE A 490 8.35 -17.09 1.26
C ILE A 490 8.72 -17.90 0.03
N TYR A 491 8.30 -19.16 -0.02
CA TYR A 491 8.55 -20.03 -1.16
C TYR A 491 7.40 -20.97 -1.42
N GLY A 492 7.19 -21.33 -2.67
CA GLY A 492 5.99 -22.08 -3.04
C GLY A 492 5.89 -22.42 -4.51
N PHE A 493 4.69 -22.84 -4.90
CA PHE A 493 4.35 -23.18 -6.26
C PHE A 493 3.03 -22.53 -6.65
N ASP A 494 2.95 -22.07 -7.90
CA ASP A 494 1.73 -21.62 -8.53
C ASP A 494 1.37 -22.51 -9.72
N ALA A 495 0.08 -22.60 -10.01
CA ALA A 495 -0.43 -23.36 -11.14
C ALA A 495 -1.53 -22.56 -11.84
N HIS A 496 -1.44 -22.51 -13.17
CA HIS A 496 -2.47 -21.97 -14.04
C HIS A 496 -2.81 -23.02 -15.10
N PHE A 497 -4.02 -23.58 -15.03
CA PHE A 497 -4.56 -24.52 -16.00
C PHE A 497 -5.68 -23.86 -16.78
N ASN A 498 -5.64 -23.95 -18.11
CA ASN A 498 -6.76 -23.54 -18.96
C ASN A 498 -6.94 -24.53 -20.11
N TYR A 499 -7.96 -25.37 -20.01
CA TYR A 499 -8.32 -26.30 -21.07
C TYR A 499 -9.76 -26.07 -21.54
N LEU A 500 -9.91 -25.61 -22.78
CA LEU A 500 -11.20 -25.31 -23.40
C LEU A 500 -12.06 -24.34 -22.56
N GLY A 501 -11.44 -23.42 -21.80
CA GLY A 501 -12.14 -22.49 -20.91
C GLY A 501 -12.49 -23.07 -19.52
N PHE A 502 -12.09 -24.30 -19.21
CA PHE A 502 -12.05 -24.78 -17.82
C PHE A 502 -10.74 -24.31 -17.22
N LYS A 503 -10.84 -23.36 -16.28
CA LYS A 503 -9.70 -22.68 -15.68
C LYS A 503 -9.54 -23.13 -14.24
N ILE A 504 -8.32 -23.50 -13.86
CA ILE A 504 -7.94 -23.68 -12.45
C ILE A 504 -6.72 -22.80 -12.23
N ASN A 505 -6.79 -21.91 -11.25
CA ASN A 505 -5.63 -21.17 -10.76
C ASN A 505 -5.39 -21.53 -9.31
N GLY A 506 -4.15 -21.52 -8.88
CA GLY A 506 -3.86 -21.68 -7.46
C GLY A 506 -2.42 -21.41 -7.12
N GLU A 507 -2.21 -21.10 -5.86
CA GLU A 507 -0.91 -20.85 -5.29
C GLU A 507 -0.85 -21.49 -3.91
N PHE A 508 0.29 -22.09 -3.58
CA PHE A 508 0.60 -22.57 -2.24
C PHE A 508 1.99 -22.07 -1.86
N VAL A 509 2.09 -21.37 -0.74
CA VAL A 509 3.36 -20.85 -0.21
C VAL A 509 3.58 -21.29 1.22
N THR A 510 4.85 -21.43 1.57
CA THR A 510 5.35 -21.56 2.94
C THR A 510 6.09 -20.29 3.27
N ASN A 511 5.69 -19.64 4.35
CA ASN A 511 6.37 -18.47 4.89
C ASN A 511 7.10 -18.87 6.18
N THR A 512 8.41 -18.63 6.21
CA THR A 512 9.29 -18.92 7.35
C THR A 512 9.96 -17.62 7.79
N HIS A 513 9.69 -17.24 9.03
CA HIS A 513 10.43 -16.19 9.73
C HIS A 513 11.58 -16.81 10.50
N PHE A 514 12.76 -16.21 10.41
CA PHE A 514 13.96 -16.59 11.13
C PHE A 514 14.23 -15.58 12.23
N TYR A 515 14.53 -16.10 13.41
CA TYR A 515 14.91 -15.33 14.58
C TYR A 515 16.30 -15.74 15.05
N MET A 516 17.02 -14.81 15.66
CA MET A 516 18.30 -15.07 16.29
C MET A 516 18.37 -14.33 17.62
N PHE A 517 18.79 -15.05 18.65
CA PHE A 517 19.06 -14.47 19.96
C PHE A 517 20.30 -13.56 19.90
N SER A 518 20.26 -12.41 20.56
CA SER A 518 21.45 -11.54 20.68
C SER A 518 22.32 -12.03 21.84
N ASP A 519 23.30 -12.88 21.56
CA ASP A 519 24.18 -13.47 22.57
C ASP A 519 25.03 -12.41 23.29
N GLY A 520 25.23 -12.59 24.59
CA GLY A 520 25.94 -11.62 25.42
C GLY A 520 25.55 -11.72 26.89
N ILE A 521 26.06 -10.80 27.70
CA ILE A 521 25.66 -10.68 29.10
C ILE A 521 24.34 -9.90 29.15
N PRO A 522 23.29 -10.38 29.83
CA PRO A 522 22.01 -9.67 29.91
C PRO A 522 22.17 -8.23 30.42
N GLY A 523 21.54 -7.30 29.72
CA GLY A 523 21.62 -5.87 30.06
C GLY A 523 22.92 -5.19 29.65
N THR A 524 23.73 -5.78 28.77
CA THR A 524 24.71 -4.99 28.02
C THR A 524 24.01 -3.84 27.30
N GLY A 525 24.54 -2.64 27.43
CA GLY A 525 24.02 -1.46 26.75
C GLY A 525 24.08 -1.55 25.23
N LEU A 526 23.55 -0.53 24.55
CA LEU A 526 23.75 -0.39 23.11
C LEU A 526 25.25 -0.44 22.76
N PRO A 527 25.67 -1.32 21.84
CA PRO A 527 27.06 -1.40 21.38
C PRO A 527 27.58 -0.07 20.82
N SER A 528 28.89 0.17 20.91
CA SER A 528 29.53 1.37 20.34
C SER A 528 29.45 1.41 18.81
N ASN A 529 29.56 2.60 18.22
CA ASN A 529 29.67 2.78 16.76
C ASN A 529 31.07 3.29 16.37
N PRO A 530 31.87 2.56 15.55
CA PRO A 530 31.63 1.19 15.09
C PRO A 530 31.75 0.15 16.22
N PRO A 531 31.22 -1.09 16.05
CA PRO A 531 31.41 -2.18 17.00
C PRO A 531 32.90 -2.48 17.21
N THR A 532 33.33 -2.63 18.46
CA THR A 532 34.73 -2.95 18.80
C THR A 532 35.05 -4.44 18.70
N ASP A 533 34.04 -5.30 18.85
CA ASP A 533 34.14 -6.75 18.70
C ASP A 533 33.67 -7.15 17.29
N ILE A 534 34.53 -7.83 16.53
CA ILE A 534 34.23 -8.34 15.19
C ILE A 534 33.99 -9.86 15.17
N THR A 535 33.80 -10.48 16.33
CA THR A 535 33.45 -11.91 16.44
C THR A 535 32.01 -12.14 15.97
N PRO A 536 31.74 -13.11 15.08
CA PRO A 536 30.38 -13.44 14.68
C PRO A 536 29.49 -13.77 15.89
N ARG A 537 28.26 -13.28 15.87
CA ARG A 537 27.23 -13.64 16.86
C ARG A 537 26.94 -15.14 16.74
N ASP A 538 26.84 -15.81 17.87
CA ASP A 538 26.63 -17.27 17.99
C ASP A 538 25.32 -17.62 18.72
N GLY A 539 24.47 -16.60 18.98
CA GLY A 539 23.17 -16.79 19.58
C GLY A 539 22.27 -17.79 18.86
N HIS A 540 21.43 -18.47 19.62
CA HIS A 540 20.55 -19.52 19.13
C HIS A 540 19.59 -18.98 18.06
N ARG A 541 19.39 -19.79 17.01
CA ARG A 541 18.47 -19.50 15.93
C ARG A 541 17.18 -20.29 16.09
N SER A 542 16.05 -19.63 15.91
CA SER A 542 14.73 -20.25 15.87
C SER A 542 13.96 -19.80 14.63
N SER A 543 12.82 -20.42 14.37
CA SER A 543 11.99 -20.07 13.23
C SER A 543 10.52 -20.31 13.50
N GLN A 544 9.66 -19.51 12.89
CA GLN A 544 8.22 -19.71 12.87
C GLN A 544 7.78 -19.90 11.42
N THR A 545 6.96 -20.91 11.15
CA THR A 545 6.54 -21.26 9.78
C THR A 545 5.05 -21.49 9.72
N ASP A 546 4.43 -20.99 8.66
CA ASP A 546 3.03 -21.24 8.33
C ASP A 546 2.83 -21.25 6.81
N HIS A 547 1.63 -21.61 6.39
CA HIS A 547 1.28 -21.78 4.99
C HIS A 547 0.12 -20.86 4.61
N ALA A 548 0.19 -20.32 3.40
CA ALA A 548 -0.93 -19.65 2.75
C ALA A 548 -1.19 -20.30 1.39
N TYR A 549 -2.46 -20.41 1.01
CA TYR A 549 -2.83 -20.95 -0.29
C TYR A 549 -4.20 -20.48 -0.75
N TYR A 550 -4.39 -20.52 -2.06
CA TYR A 550 -5.71 -20.45 -2.68
C TYR A 550 -5.79 -21.34 -3.91
N VAL A 551 -7.01 -21.74 -4.24
CA VAL A 551 -7.36 -22.40 -5.49
C VAL A 551 -8.67 -21.81 -5.99
N THR A 552 -8.70 -21.37 -7.23
CA THR A 552 -9.91 -20.96 -7.94
C THR A 552 -10.17 -21.92 -9.10
N VAL A 553 -11.43 -22.25 -9.33
CA VAL A 553 -11.90 -23.10 -10.43
C VAL A 553 -13.07 -22.40 -11.08
N GLN A 554 -13.01 -22.22 -12.40
CA GLN A 554 -14.15 -21.65 -13.13
C GLN A 554 -14.31 -22.28 -14.50
N LYS A 555 -15.57 -22.33 -14.92
CA LYS A 555 -15.95 -22.76 -16.26
C LYS A 555 -17.21 -22.02 -16.66
N ASP A 556 -17.15 -21.38 -17.82
CA ASP A 556 -18.28 -20.66 -18.37
C ASP A 556 -18.65 -21.21 -19.75
N TRP A 557 -19.91 -21.64 -19.90
CA TRP A 557 -20.54 -22.00 -21.15
C TRP A 557 -21.56 -20.92 -21.53
N SER A 558 -22.20 -21.00 -22.70
CA SER A 558 -23.14 -19.95 -23.13
C SER A 558 -24.36 -19.79 -22.21
N GLN A 559 -24.90 -20.90 -21.68
CA GLN A 559 -26.13 -20.89 -20.87
C GLN A 559 -25.91 -21.19 -19.39
N PHE A 560 -24.80 -21.82 -19.03
CA PHE A 560 -24.50 -22.17 -17.64
C PHE A 560 -23.03 -21.95 -17.38
N GLY A 561 -22.68 -21.67 -16.14
CA GLY A 561 -21.30 -21.54 -15.69
C GLY A 561 -21.21 -21.77 -14.20
N PHE A 562 -19.99 -21.94 -13.71
CA PHE A 562 -19.74 -21.92 -12.29
C PHE A 562 -18.35 -21.35 -12.03
N ALA A 563 -18.19 -20.79 -10.84
CA ALA A 563 -16.88 -20.53 -10.27
C ALA A 563 -16.90 -20.93 -8.79
N GLY A 564 -15.74 -21.34 -8.30
CA GLY A 564 -15.53 -21.53 -6.88
C GLY A 564 -14.08 -21.29 -6.52
N GLU A 565 -13.88 -20.93 -5.26
CA GLU A 565 -12.58 -20.70 -4.67
C GLU A 565 -12.51 -21.27 -3.27
N LEU A 566 -11.30 -21.64 -2.86
CA LEU A 566 -10.95 -22.11 -1.54
C LEU A 566 -9.62 -21.49 -1.17
N PHE A 567 -9.54 -20.89 0.02
CA PHE A 567 -8.34 -20.22 0.46
C PHE A 567 -8.09 -20.38 1.95
N LYS A 568 -6.83 -20.19 2.34
CA LYS A 568 -6.37 -20.09 3.72
C LYS A 568 -5.12 -19.22 3.76
N MET A 569 -5.17 -18.18 4.55
CA MET A 569 -4.04 -17.36 4.99
C MET A 569 -3.70 -17.80 6.42
N GLY A 570 -2.54 -18.43 6.59
CA GLY A 570 -2.11 -18.92 7.89
C GLY A 570 -1.99 -17.81 8.93
N LYS A 571 -2.23 -18.13 10.20
CA LYS A 571 -2.15 -17.18 11.33
C LYS A 571 -0.76 -16.60 11.57
N PHE A 572 0.29 -17.26 11.07
CA PHE A 572 1.66 -16.74 11.06
C PHE A 572 2.21 -16.51 9.65
N TYR A 573 1.36 -16.50 8.62
CA TYR A 573 1.74 -15.97 7.32
C TYR A 573 1.77 -14.44 7.42
N ARG A 574 2.98 -13.86 7.36
CA ARG A 574 3.18 -12.41 7.42
C ARG A 574 4.11 -12.02 6.27
N PRO A 575 3.60 -11.32 5.24
CA PRO A 575 4.41 -10.90 4.10
C PRO A 575 5.29 -9.68 4.43
N TYR A 576 5.89 -9.64 5.62
CA TYR A 576 6.74 -8.58 6.11
C TYR A 576 7.76 -9.10 7.14
N MET A 577 8.78 -8.31 7.45
CA MET A 577 9.79 -8.57 8.47
C MET A 577 9.93 -7.35 9.38
N ASN A 578 9.96 -7.57 10.70
CA ASN A 578 10.23 -6.53 11.69
C ASN A 578 11.73 -6.51 12.04
N TYR A 579 12.50 -5.65 11.38
CA TYR A 579 13.94 -5.57 11.55
C TYR A 579 14.34 -4.63 12.70
N PHE A 580 15.20 -5.11 13.61
CA PHE A 580 15.73 -4.30 14.70
C PHE A 580 16.82 -3.33 14.20
N ASN A 581 16.55 -2.03 14.33
CA ASN A 581 17.42 -0.96 13.88
C ASN A 581 17.45 0.20 14.89
N THR A 582 18.61 0.54 15.42
CA THR A 582 18.78 1.63 16.43
C THR A 582 19.26 2.94 15.81
N ILE A 583 19.45 2.99 14.49
CA ILE A 583 20.01 4.15 13.80
C ILE A 583 18.88 5.13 13.49
N LYS A 584 18.95 6.31 14.12
CA LYS A 584 18.04 7.43 13.91
C LYS A 584 18.49 8.27 12.71
N GLU A 585 18.31 7.75 11.50
CA GLU A 585 18.41 8.58 10.29
C GLU A 585 17.06 9.23 9.99
N ILE A 586 17.09 10.41 9.36
CA ILE A 586 15.93 11.25 9.06
C ILE A 586 15.03 10.64 7.95
N GLU A 587 15.49 9.57 7.29
CA GLU A 587 14.92 9.05 6.04
C GLU A 587 14.16 7.72 6.17
N PHE A 588 14.19 7.06 7.34
CA PHE A 588 13.53 5.75 7.55
C PHE A 588 12.48 5.82 8.66
N ASN A 589 11.34 5.20 8.40
CA ASN A 589 10.24 5.13 9.35
C ASN A 589 10.49 3.98 10.36
N ASN A 590 10.88 4.34 11.58
CA ASN A 590 11.30 3.40 12.63
C ASN A 590 10.79 3.87 14.00
N ARG A 591 10.23 2.94 14.78
CA ARG A 591 9.82 3.19 16.15
C ARG A 591 10.18 2.01 17.05
N ASN A 592 10.51 2.32 18.31
CA ASN A 592 11.01 1.33 19.29
C ASN A 592 12.22 0.53 18.78
N ASP A 593 13.04 1.18 17.96
CA ASP A 593 14.18 0.58 17.26
C ASP A 593 13.77 -0.64 16.39
N THR A 594 12.55 -0.61 15.85
CA THR A 594 11.97 -1.62 14.96
C THR A 594 11.48 -0.95 13.67
N MET A 595 11.88 -1.50 12.53
CA MET A 595 11.44 -1.09 11.19
C MET A 595 10.72 -2.26 10.52
N ARG A 596 9.46 -2.07 10.10
CA ARG A 596 8.73 -3.06 9.31
C ARG A 596 9.04 -2.89 7.83
N MET A 597 9.38 -3.98 7.18
CA MET A 597 9.60 -4.03 5.73
C MET A 597 8.73 -5.11 5.12
N THR A 598 8.11 -4.78 4.01
CA THR A 598 7.07 -5.56 3.34
C THR A 598 7.65 -6.28 2.11
N MET A 599 7.18 -7.50 1.89
CA MET A 599 7.36 -8.24 0.63
C MET A 599 6.19 -7.99 -0.31
N ILE A 600 5.01 -7.76 0.25
CA ILE A 600 3.77 -7.38 -0.43
C ILE A 600 3.38 -6.05 0.20
N ASP A 601 3.41 -4.99 -0.61
CA ASP A 601 2.99 -3.66 -0.21
C ASP A 601 1.46 -3.53 -0.25
N ASP A 602 0.96 -2.57 0.53
CA ASP A 602 -0.40 -2.01 0.54
C ASP A 602 -0.44 -0.89 -0.52
N ASN A 603 -1.19 -1.08 -1.60
CA ASN A 603 -1.15 -0.24 -2.80
C ASN A 603 -2.47 -0.31 -3.60
N ASP A 604 -3.57 0.09 -2.98
CA ASP A 604 -4.94 -0.19 -3.43
C ASP A 604 -5.30 0.41 -4.81
N ASP A 605 -4.65 1.49 -5.23
CA ASP A 605 -4.85 2.13 -6.54
C ASP A 605 -3.82 1.72 -7.62
N ASP A 606 -2.97 0.74 -7.30
CA ASP A 606 -1.96 0.12 -8.19
C ASP A 606 -0.97 1.11 -8.85
N ASP A 607 -0.64 2.20 -8.15
CA ASP A 607 0.24 3.25 -8.65
C ASP A 607 1.75 2.92 -8.44
N GLN A 608 2.63 3.92 -8.39
CA GLN A 608 4.07 3.71 -8.16
C GLN A 608 4.50 3.87 -6.69
N TYR A 609 3.62 4.31 -5.80
CA TYR A 609 3.89 4.68 -4.43
C TYR A 609 3.07 3.81 -3.49
N PRO A 610 3.70 2.94 -2.68
CA PRO A 610 2.96 2.21 -1.65
C PRO A 610 2.24 3.18 -0.71
N ASP A 611 1.02 2.82 -0.29
CA ASP A 611 0.18 3.60 0.60
C ASP A 611 0.87 3.86 1.94
N THR A 612 1.70 2.90 2.37
CA THR A 612 2.62 3.03 3.51
C THR A 612 4.05 2.75 3.08
N GLN A 613 4.91 3.78 3.10
CA GLN A 613 6.32 3.64 2.68
C GLN A 613 7.26 3.51 3.90
N TYR A 614 8.32 2.70 3.76
CA TYR A 614 9.35 2.58 4.80
C TYR A 614 10.43 3.68 4.71
N THR A 615 10.55 4.35 3.55
CA THR A 615 11.50 5.43 3.30
C THR A 615 10.94 6.41 2.27
N SER A 616 11.33 7.69 2.38
CA SER A 616 10.96 8.73 1.42
C SER A 616 11.63 8.46 0.07
N LYS A 617 10.84 8.23 -0.98
CA LYS A 617 11.36 7.97 -2.34
C LYS A 617 10.91 8.98 -3.39
N VAL A 618 10.30 10.08 -2.97
CA VAL A 618 9.74 11.06 -3.93
C VAL A 618 10.86 11.88 -4.56
N MET A 619 10.88 11.87 -5.90
CA MET A 619 11.84 12.61 -6.72
C MET A 619 11.78 14.12 -6.42
N GLY A 620 12.85 14.67 -5.84
CA GLY A 620 13.00 16.12 -5.66
C GLY A 620 12.16 16.77 -4.56
N ALA A 621 11.43 16.00 -3.74
CA ALA A 621 10.60 16.50 -2.65
C ALA A 621 10.89 15.75 -1.33
N TYR A 622 10.95 16.46 -0.20
CA TYR A 622 11.08 15.86 1.13
C TYR A 622 9.73 15.34 1.64
N VAL A 623 9.06 14.48 0.85
CA VAL A 623 7.80 13.84 1.25
C VAL A 623 8.12 12.83 2.34
N SER A 624 7.41 12.86 3.46
CA SER A 624 7.66 11.88 4.53
C SER A 624 7.39 10.46 4.01
N ALA A 625 8.10 9.45 4.52
CA ALA A 625 7.77 8.03 4.27
C ALA A 625 6.31 7.66 4.67
N LEU A 626 5.65 8.56 5.41
CA LEU A 626 4.26 8.48 5.86
C LEU A 626 3.23 8.96 4.82
N GLN A 627 3.61 9.20 3.57
CA GLN A 627 2.76 9.94 2.64
C GLN A 627 2.83 9.36 1.25
N ASP A 628 1.66 9.15 0.69
CA ASP A 628 1.49 9.06 -0.75
C ASP A 628 1.46 10.47 -1.36
N PRO A 629 2.37 10.81 -2.31
CA PRO A 629 2.36 12.10 -2.98
C PRO A 629 1.19 12.29 -3.96
N ASP A 630 0.71 11.21 -4.56
CA ASP A 630 -0.34 11.19 -5.60
C ASP A 630 -1.74 10.96 -4.97
N GLY A 631 -1.78 10.53 -3.70
CA GLY A 631 -3.03 10.20 -2.98
C GLY A 631 -3.34 8.72 -3.14
N VAL A 632 -4.45 8.27 -2.58
CA VAL A 632 -4.90 6.87 -2.70
C VAL A 632 -6.33 6.90 -3.21
N PHE A 633 -6.53 6.58 -4.49
CA PHE A 633 -7.84 6.74 -5.16
C PHE A 633 -8.31 5.48 -5.90
N PRO A 634 -8.59 4.37 -5.20
CA PRO A 634 -9.01 3.11 -5.83
C PRO A 634 -10.28 3.31 -6.66
N GLY A 635 -10.23 2.91 -7.93
CA GLY A 635 -11.34 3.06 -8.87
C GLY A 635 -11.79 4.50 -9.14
N ASN A 636 -11.02 5.49 -8.67
CA ASN A 636 -11.29 6.92 -8.77
C ASN A 636 -10.05 7.73 -9.23
N ASP A 637 -9.05 7.05 -9.81
CA ASP A 637 -7.97 7.61 -10.64
C ASP A 637 -7.70 6.61 -11.79
N LEU A 638 -8.64 6.50 -12.73
CA LEU A 638 -8.58 5.50 -13.80
C LEU A 638 -7.53 5.79 -14.88
N ASP A 639 -7.06 7.04 -14.98
CA ASP A 639 -5.95 7.46 -15.84
C ASP A 639 -4.58 7.42 -15.16
N ASN A 640 -4.53 7.14 -13.86
CA ASN A 640 -3.32 7.03 -13.03
C ASN A 640 -2.43 8.28 -13.16
N ASP A 641 -3.06 9.46 -13.11
CA ASP A 641 -2.37 10.74 -13.21
C ASP A 641 -2.07 11.39 -11.85
N GLY A 642 -2.47 10.72 -10.75
CA GLY A 642 -2.28 11.17 -9.37
C GLY A 642 -3.28 12.24 -8.95
N TYR A 643 -4.43 12.30 -9.63
CA TYR A 643 -5.55 13.16 -9.32
C TYR A 643 -6.83 12.33 -9.29
N ALA A 644 -7.71 12.67 -8.35
CA ALA A 644 -9.00 12.03 -8.30
C ALA A 644 -9.84 12.38 -9.54
N ASP A 645 -10.50 11.40 -10.14
CA ASP A 645 -11.42 11.52 -11.28
C ASP A 645 -12.59 12.47 -11.03
N ASN A 646 -12.89 12.72 -9.75
CA ASN A 646 -13.89 13.66 -9.27
C ASN A 646 -13.32 15.03 -8.85
N GLU A 647 -12.06 15.32 -9.21
CA GLU A 647 -11.37 16.61 -9.02
C GLU A 647 -10.28 16.84 -10.07
N LYS A 648 -10.60 16.66 -11.36
CA LYS A 648 -9.58 16.63 -12.43
C LYS A 648 -8.83 17.94 -12.65
N ASN A 649 -9.34 19.04 -12.10
CA ASN A 649 -8.82 20.37 -12.34
C ASN A 649 -7.91 20.91 -11.22
N ASP A 650 -7.70 20.12 -10.15
CA ASP A 650 -6.79 20.40 -9.03
C ASP A 650 -6.95 21.78 -8.40
N ASN A 651 -8.19 22.19 -8.16
CA ASN A 651 -8.51 23.44 -7.50
C ASN A 651 -8.93 23.28 -6.03
N SER A 652 -8.86 22.06 -5.48
CA SER A 652 -9.28 21.70 -4.12
C SER A 652 -10.79 21.72 -3.86
N PHE A 653 -11.62 21.73 -4.91
CA PHE A 653 -13.08 21.62 -4.82
C PHE A 653 -13.56 20.44 -5.65
N PRO A 654 -14.39 19.54 -5.10
CA PRO A 654 -14.88 18.41 -5.87
C PRO A 654 -15.70 18.84 -7.10
N ASP A 655 -15.45 18.21 -8.24
CA ASP A 655 -16.12 18.49 -9.51
C ASP A 655 -17.64 18.30 -9.39
N TYR A 656 -18.11 17.40 -8.52
CA TYR A 656 -19.54 17.16 -8.26
C TYR A 656 -20.26 18.29 -7.48
N ASP A 657 -19.52 19.27 -6.97
CA ASP A 657 -20.01 20.50 -6.33
C ASP A 657 -19.70 21.77 -7.13
N GLU A 658 -18.88 21.66 -8.18
CA GLU A 658 -18.50 22.80 -9.02
C GLU A 658 -19.51 23.12 -10.12
N PRO A 659 -19.74 24.42 -10.42
CA PRO A 659 -20.55 24.82 -11.56
C PRO A 659 -20.04 24.21 -12.87
N PHE A 660 -20.98 23.79 -13.71
CA PHE A 660 -20.78 23.10 -14.99
C PHE A 660 -20.26 21.66 -14.85
N LEU A 661 -19.28 21.39 -13.97
CA LEU A 661 -18.67 20.06 -13.80
C LEU A 661 -19.59 19.06 -13.10
N MET A 662 -20.40 19.51 -12.13
CA MET A 662 -21.38 18.68 -11.42
C MET A 662 -22.44 18.03 -12.33
N PHE A 663 -22.54 18.50 -13.57
CA PHE A 663 -23.43 17.92 -14.56
C PHE A 663 -22.94 16.56 -15.09
N ASP A 664 -21.63 16.34 -15.10
CA ASP A 664 -21.00 15.13 -15.62
C ASP A 664 -20.38 14.25 -14.52
N VAL A 665 -20.13 14.78 -13.32
CA VAL A 665 -19.58 14.05 -12.18
C VAL A 665 -20.65 13.84 -11.09
N ASP A 666 -20.64 12.68 -10.45
CA ASP A 666 -21.50 12.32 -9.32
C ASP A 666 -20.66 11.96 -8.09
N PRO A 667 -21.15 12.22 -6.86
CA PRO A 667 -20.46 11.83 -5.63
C PRO A 667 -20.42 10.31 -5.41
N ASP A 668 -19.52 9.84 -4.53
CA ASP A 668 -19.27 8.42 -4.29
C ASP A 668 -20.49 7.65 -3.72
N GLU A 669 -21.43 8.31 -3.06
CA GLU A 669 -22.65 7.69 -2.54
C GLU A 669 -23.54 7.06 -3.65
N PHE A 670 -23.37 7.50 -4.90
CA PHE A 670 -24.05 6.95 -6.08
C PHE A 670 -23.35 5.70 -6.64
N VAL A 671 -22.09 5.45 -6.29
CA VAL A 671 -21.31 4.33 -6.84
C VAL A 671 -21.91 2.98 -6.38
N PHE A 672 -21.88 2.00 -7.28
CA PHE A 672 -22.43 0.66 -7.08
C PHE A 672 -21.45 -0.41 -7.53
N GLY A 673 -21.33 -1.49 -6.76
CA GLY A 673 -20.47 -2.62 -7.07
C GLY A 673 -20.70 -3.81 -6.14
N ASP A 674 -19.85 -4.83 -6.29
CA ASP A 674 -19.69 -5.88 -5.29
C ASP A 674 -19.05 -5.28 -4.02
N ASP A 675 -19.48 -5.78 -2.86
CA ASP A 675 -19.08 -5.37 -1.50
C ASP A 675 -19.15 -6.65 -0.66
N PHE A 676 -18.09 -7.47 -0.71
CA PHE A 676 -18.08 -8.81 -0.12
C PHE A 676 -17.72 -8.80 1.37
N ASN A 677 -17.00 -7.79 1.84
CA ASN A 677 -16.73 -7.56 3.26
C ASN A 677 -17.94 -6.91 3.98
N ASN A 678 -18.88 -6.32 3.23
CA ASN A 678 -20.13 -5.71 3.70
C ASN A 678 -19.92 -4.43 4.53
N ASN A 679 -18.90 -3.63 4.19
CA ASN A 679 -18.60 -2.39 4.90
C ASN A 679 -19.33 -1.14 4.33
N THR A 680 -20.21 -1.32 3.33
CA THR A 680 -20.98 -0.30 2.57
C THR A 680 -20.23 0.44 1.46
N ILE A 681 -18.93 0.21 1.31
CA ILE A 681 -18.10 0.75 0.23
C ILE A 681 -17.89 -0.40 -0.78
N PRO A 682 -18.16 -0.19 -2.08
CA PRO A 682 -17.85 -1.21 -3.07
C PRO A 682 -16.35 -1.56 -3.06
N ASP A 683 -15.99 -2.84 -3.11
CA ASP A 683 -14.60 -3.33 -2.94
C ASP A 683 -13.61 -2.62 -3.89
N PHE A 684 -14.06 -2.22 -5.10
CA PHE A 684 -13.20 -1.54 -6.08
C PHE A 684 -12.95 -0.05 -5.81
N ARG A 685 -13.60 0.52 -4.78
CA ARG A 685 -13.49 1.91 -4.31
C ARG A 685 -12.87 2.00 -2.92
N GLU A 686 -12.54 0.88 -2.30
CA GLU A 686 -12.04 0.82 -0.93
C GLU A 686 -10.52 1.04 -0.93
N ASP A 687 -10.07 2.04 -0.17
CA ASP A 687 -8.69 2.18 0.34
C ASP A 687 -8.74 1.60 1.76
N ASP A 688 -7.93 0.59 2.06
CA ASP A 688 -7.84 -0.02 3.37
C ASP A 688 -6.45 0.16 4.00
N MET A 689 -5.96 -0.83 4.75
CA MET A 689 -4.61 -0.81 5.34
C MET A 689 -4.02 -2.23 5.34
N LYS A 690 -4.54 -3.08 4.46
CA LYS A 690 -4.23 -4.49 4.35
C LYS A 690 -3.24 -4.63 3.20
N TYR A 691 -2.38 -5.62 3.29
CA TYR A 691 -1.49 -5.93 2.17
C TYR A 691 -2.31 -6.46 0.99
N ASP A 692 -1.89 -6.16 -0.26
CA ASP A 692 -2.48 -6.59 -1.55
C ASP A 692 -2.41 -8.11 -1.81
N THR A 693 -2.76 -8.89 -0.80
CA THR A 693 -2.95 -10.33 -0.86
C THR A 693 -4.36 -10.62 -1.39
N PRO A 694 -4.59 -11.73 -2.10
CA PRO A 694 -5.92 -12.05 -2.62
C PRO A 694 -7.00 -12.23 -1.54
N TYR A 695 -6.60 -12.43 -0.29
CA TYR A 695 -7.46 -12.64 0.86
C TYR A 695 -6.79 -12.09 2.12
N ASP A 696 -7.57 -11.51 3.02
CA ASP A 696 -7.13 -11.02 4.33
C ASP A 696 -6.24 -12.02 5.11
N LEU A 697 -5.25 -11.48 5.82
CA LEU A 697 -4.43 -12.25 6.75
C LEU A 697 -5.29 -12.90 7.86
N ASP A 698 -4.83 -14.03 8.39
CA ASP A 698 -5.57 -14.83 9.38
C ASP A 698 -7.00 -15.22 8.94
N ARG A 699 -7.28 -15.34 7.62
CA ARG A 699 -8.58 -15.84 7.12
C ARG A 699 -8.50 -17.19 6.42
N LYS A 700 -9.62 -17.90 6.46
CA LYS A 700 -9.87 -19.09 5.63
C LYS A 700 -11.32 -19.13 5.20
N GLY A 701 -11.55 -19.60 3.98
CA GLY A 701 -12.88 -19.55 3.43
C GLY A 701 -13.03 -20.24 2.09
N HIS A 702 -14.26 -20.16 1.60
CA HIS A 702 -14.61 -20.57 0.25
C HIS A 702 -15.75 -19.70 -0.27
N HIS A 703 -15.75 -19.54 -1.59
CA HIS A 703 -16.84 -18.93 -2.33
C HIS A 703 -17.23 -19.88 -3.45
N PHE A 704 -18.50 -20.01 -3.74
CA PHE A 704 -18.96 -20.76 -4.90
C PHE A 704 -20.24 -20.14 -5.44
N TYR A 705 -20.33 -20.04 -6.75
CA TYR A 705 -21.57 -19.68 -7.42
C TYR A 705 -21.78 -20.47 -8.71
N VAL A 706 -23.06 -20.64 -9.03
CA VAL A 706 -23.50 -21.09 -10.35
C VAL A 706 -24.14 -19.93 -11.09
N ARG A 707 -23.88 -19.86 -12.39
CA ARG A 707 -24.48 -18.90 -13.32
C ARG A 707 -25.41 -19.64 -14.27
N PHE A 708 -26.58 -19.08 -14.52
CA PHE A 708 -27.53 -19.52 -15.53
C PHE A 708 -27.98 -18.34 -16.40
N SER A 709 -27.82 -18.45 -17.72
CA SER A 709 -28.32 -17.51 -18.72
C SER A 709 -29.52 -18.07 -19.46
N PRO A 710 -30.76 -17.74 -19.05
CA PRO A 710 -31.92 -18.09 -19.85
C PRO A 710 -31.95 -17.35 -21.20
N LEU A 711 -31.32 -16.16 -21.26
CA LEU A 711 -31.17 -15.32 -22.46
C LEU A 711 -29.75 -14.77 -22.51
N LYS A 712 -29.26 -14.36 -23.70
CA LYS A 712 -27.89 -13.84 -23.88
C LYS A 712 -27.60 -12.56 -23.06
N ASN A 713 -28.64 -11.80 -22.77
CA ASN A 713 -28.59 -10.54 -22.05
C ASN A 713 -28.96 -10.68 -20.56
N VAL A 714 -29.26 -11.88 -20.07
CA VAL A 714 -29.68 -12.13 -18.69
C VAL A 714 -28.75 -13.15 -18.05
N ASN A 715 -28.15 -12.81 -16.92
CA ASN A 715 -27.35 -13.71 -16.09
C ASN A 715 -28.00 -13.82 -14.71
N LEU A 716 -28.30 -15.04 -14.28
CA LEU A 716 -28.76 -15.33 -12.93
C LEU A 716 -27.65 -16.08 -12.19
N PHE A 717 -27.32 -15.63 -10.99
CA PHE A 717 -26.30 -16.21 -10.13
C PHE A 717 -26.95 -16.64 -8.82
N ALA A 718 -26.57 -17.81 -8.34
CA ALA A 718 -26.84 -18.23 -6.98
C ALA A 718 -25.50 -18.66 -6.37
N GLY A 719 -25.13 -18.05 -5.25
CA GLY A 719 -23.82 -18.26 -4.64
C GLY A 719 -23.84 -18.23 -3.12
N SER A 720 -22.74 -18.69 -2.55
CA SER A 720 -22.47 -18.72 -1.12
C SER A 720 -21.02 -18.36 -0.88
N PHE A 721 -20.78 -17.36 -0.05
CA PHE A 721 -19.48 -16.92 0.44
C PHE A 721 -19.39 -17.21 1.94
N ARG A 722 -18.28 -17.82 2.34
CA ARG A 722 -18.01 -18.20 3.73
C ARG A 722 -16.56 -17.93 4.04
N THR A 723 -16.29 -16.94 4.89
CA THR A 723 -14.96 -16.65 5.41
C THR A 723 -15.00 -16.58 6.93
N LYS A 724 -13.90 -17.01 7.56
CA LYS A 724 -13.72 -16.92 9.01
C LYS A 724 -12.24 -16.81 9.39
N GLY A 725 -11.97 -16.34 10.60
CA GLY A 725 -10.64 -16.31 11.18
C GLY A 725 -9.99 -17.71 11.26
N VAL A 726 -8.66 -17.77 11.14
CA VAL A 726 -7.90 -18.99 11.46
C VAL A 726 -7.71 -19.09 12.97
N GLY A 727 -7.30 -18.00 13.62
CA GLY A 727 -7.27 -17.83 15.08
C GLY A 727 -8.54 -17.19 15.66
N LEU A 728 -9.02 -16.09 15.05
CA LEU A 728 -10.13 -15.28 15.56
C LEU A 728 -11.53 -15.89 15.31
N ASP A 729 -12.51 -15.59 16.17
CA ASP A 729 -13.94 -15.94 15.98
C ASP A 729 -14.73 -14.91 15.16
N ASN A 730 -14.07 -14.29 14.18
CA ASN A 730 -14.70 -13.42 13.20
C ASN A 730 -15.08 -14.21 11.94
N ARG A 731 -16.17 -13.82 11.29
CA ARG A 731 -16.69 -14.48 10.10
C ARG A 731 -17.61 -13.57 9.28
N THR A 732 -17.67 -13.87 7.99
CA THR A 732 -18.66 -13.33 7.06
C THR A 732 -19.26 -14.49 6.29
N ASP A 733 -20.56 -14.67 6.47
CA ASP A 733 -21.36 -15.64 5.74
C ASP A 733 -22.36 -14.87 4.87
N ASP A 734 -22.26 -14.97 3.55
CA ASP A 734 -23.25 -14.42 2.61
C ASP A 734 -23.81 -15.50 1.69
N ASP A 735 -25.14 -15.66 1.69
CA ASP A 735 -25.87 -16.42 0.67
C ASP A 735 -26.64 -15.48 -0.23
N TYR A 736 -26.36 -15.51 -1.52
CA TYR A 736 -26.90 -14.52 -2.44
C TYR A 736 -27.51 -15.11 -3.71
N PHE A 737 -28.51 -14.40 -4.19
CA PHE A 737 -29.02 -14.48 -5.55
C PHE A 737 -28.78 -13.15 -6.24
N LYS A 738 -28.14 -13.16 -7.41
CA LYS A 738 -27.83 -11.98 -8.22
C LYS A 738 -28.38 -12.15 -9.63
N ALA A 739 -29.02 -11.13 -10.18
CA ALA A 739 -29.63 -11.14 -11.51
C ALA A 739 -29.20 -9.91 -12.29
N ASN A 740 -28.47 -10.12 -13.39
CA ASN A 740 -27.93 -9.06 -14.23
C ASN A 740 -28.64 -9.08 -15.58
N LEU A 741 -29.07 -7.92 -16.03
CA LEU A 741 -29.63 -7.65 -17.35
C LEU A 741 -28.73 -6.65 -18.05
N ASN A 742 -28.21 -6.99 -19.23
CA ASN A 742 -27.49 -6.05 -20.09
C ASN A 742 -28.13 -6.06 -21.49
N TYR A 743 -29.01 -5.11 -21.75
CA TYR A 743 -29.82 -5.05 -22.95
C TYR A 743 -29.42 -3.88 -23.85
N ASP A 744 -29.01 -4.18 -25.08
CA ASP A 744 -28.85 -3.20 -26.15
C ASP A 744 -30.25 -2.79 -26.66
N VAL A 745 -30.59 -1.53 -26.48
CA VAL A 745 -31.87 -0.96 -26.88
C VAL A 745 -31.82 -0.67 -28.38
N PHE A 746 -31.98 -1.69 -29.22
CA PHE A 746 -32.09 -1.58 -30.68
C PHE A 746 -31.00 -0.71 -31.34
N GLY A 747 -29.77 -0.71 -30.81
CA GLY A 747 -28.65 0.08 -31.32
C GLY A 747 -28.69 1.57 -30.98
N VAL A 748 -29.67 2.02 -30.19
CA VAL A 748 -29.76 3.42 -29.74
C VAL A 748 -29.21 3.64 -28.33
N GLY A 749 -28.80 2.60 -27.61
CA GLY A 749 -28.27 2.72 -26.26
C GLY A 749 -28.20 1.40 -25.50
N ASN A 750 -27.83 1.45 -24.23
CA ASN A 750 -27.82 0.28 -23.35
C ASN A 750 -28.64 0.52 -22.08
N ILE A 751 -29.20 -0.57 -21.55
CA ILE A 751 -29.75 -0.64 -20.20
C ILE A 751 -29.01 -1.77 -19.48
N PHE A 752 -28.38 -1.43 -18.37
CA PHE A 752 -27.86 -2.37 -17.41
C PHE A 752 -28.74 -2.35 -16.16
N ALA A 753 -29.12 -3.52 -15.66
CA ALA A 753 -29.79 -3.62 -14.37
C ALA A 753 -29.22 -4.80 -13.60
N GLU A 754 -29.08 -4.62 -12.30
CA GLU A 754 -28.63 -5.65 -11.38
C GLU A 754 -29.55 -5.69 -10.17
N TYR A 755 -30.02 -6.88 -9.82
CA TYR A 755 -30.78 -7.13 -8.60
C TYR A 755 -30.05 -8.16 -7.75
N ARG A 756 -29.92 -7.91 -6.45
CA ARG A 756 -29.38 -8.85 -5.48
C ARG A 756 -30.34 -9.07 -4.32
N ASN A 757 -30.36 -10.30 -3.83
CA ASN A 757 -30.99 -10.69 -2.59
C ASN A 757 -30.00 -11.52 -1.79
N GLU A 758 -29.56 -10.97 -0.67
CA GLU A 758 -28.44 -11.44 0.12
C GLU A 758 -28.91 -11.74 1.54
N LYS A 759 -28.32 -12.78 2.13
CA LYS A 759 -28.51 -13.13 3.53
C LYS A 759 -27.13 -13.15 4.16
N ILE A 760 -26.82 -12.05 4.83
CA ILE A 760 -25.50 -11.77 5.36
C ILE A 760 -25.51 -12.00 6.87
N LYS A 761 -24.42 -12.59 7.36
CA LYS A 761 -24.04 -12.56 8.75
C LYS A 761 -22.57 -12.22 8.85
N ASP A 762 -22.29 -11.10 9.49
CA ASP A 762 -20.97 -10.54 9.56
C ASP A 762 -20.65 -10.05 10.98
N ASN A 763 -19.42 -10.21 11.44
CA ASN A 763 -18.98 -9.63 12.71
C ASN A 763 -17.57 -9.08 12.62
N ILE A 764 -17.10 -8.86 11.40
CA ILE A 764 -15.85 -8.16 11.16
C ILE A 764 -16.17 -6.68 11.29
N GLN A 765 -15.31 -5.95 12.00
CA GLN A 765 -15.31 -4.50 11.91
C GLN A 765 -14.16 -4.11 10.99
N ASP A 766 -14.48 -3.85 9.73
CA ASP A 766 -13.51 -3.48 8.71
C ASP A 766 -13.07 -2.03 8.89
N LYS A 767 -11.80 -1.79 8.60
CA LYS A 767 -11.18 -0.48 8.63
C LYS A 767 -10.95 -0.05 7.20
N PHE A 768 -11.36 1.16 6.87
CA PHE A 768 -11.11 1.74 5.57
C PHE A 768 -10.64 3.18 5.74
N VAL A 769 -9.91 3.66 4.75
CA VAL A 769 -9.33 4.98 4.70
C VAL A 769 -10.06 5.78 3.63
N VAL A 770 -10.29 7.06 3.93
CA VAL A 770 -10.89 8.00 2.98
C VAL A 770 -9.96 9.17 2.79
N VAL A 771 -9.62 9.42 1.53
CA VAL A 771 -8.96 10.64 1.09
C VAL A 771 -10.03 11.62 0.59
N PRO A 772 -10.25 12.77 1.26
CA PRO A 772 -11.20 13.74 0.76
C PRO A 772 -10.73 14.30 -0.58
N THR A 773 -11.67 14.37 -1.51
CA THR A 773 -11.50 14.95 -2.84
C THR A 773 -11.03 16.41 -2.79
N ALA A 774 -11.43 17.16 -1.77
CA ALA A 774 -10.92 18.52 -1.52
C ALA A 774 -9.51 18.45 -0.93
N ALA A 775 -8.48 18.40 -1.79
CA ALA A 775 -7.09 18.56 -1.38
C ALA A 775 -6.87 19.90 -0.65
N LYS A 776 -5.82 20.05 0.16
CA LYS A 776 -5.38 21.38 0.57
C LYS A 776 -4.10 21.69 -0.18
N HIS A 777 -4.18 22.63 -1.13
CA HIS A 777 -2.98 23.23 -1.71
C HIS A 777 -2.16 23.94 -0.64
N VAL A 778 -0.98 23.41 -0.33
CA VAL A 778 0.04 24.10 0.46
C VAL A 778 1.06 24.67 -0.53
N GLU A 779 0.88 25.93 -0.94
CA GLU A 779 1.88 26.66 -1.73
C GLU A 779 3.12 26.96 -0.88
N MET A 780 4.12 26.07 -0.83
CA MET A 780 5.48 26.44 -0.43
C MET A 780 6.57 25.64 -1.17
N VAL A 781 7.43 26.38 -1.87
CA VAL A 781 8.48 25.90 -2.80
C VAL A 781 9.69 25.24 -2.12
N TRP A 782 9.73 25.14 -0.78
CA TRP A 782 10.96 24.72 -0.06
C TRP A 782 10.78 23.70 1.07
N PHE A 783 9.55 23.40 1.51
CA PHE A 783 9.28 22.36 2.52
C PHE A 783 7.96 21.64 2.20
N SER A 784 8.05 20.34 1.92
CA SER A 784 6.94 19.47 1.53
C SER A 784 6.01 19.20 2.71
N TYR A 785 4.72 19.49 2.55
CA TYR A 785 3.64 19.04 3.42
C TYR A 785 2.61 18.28 2.57
N THR A 786 1.93 17.31 3.20
CA THR A 786 0.89 16.44 2.61
C THR A 786 -0.05 17.19 1.65
N ARG A 787 -0.18 16.72 0.40
CA ARG A 787 -1.21 17.21 -0.53
C ARG A 787 -2.60 16.72 -0.11
N TYR A 788 -2.68 15.46 0.30
CA TYR A 788 -3.90 14.78 0.69
C TYR A 788 -3.92 14.48 2.19
N LYS A 789 -5.11 14.57 2.79
CA LYS A 789 -5.34 14.13 4.16
C LYS A 789 -6.01 12.76 4.12
N ARG A 790 -5.52 11.82 4.92
CA ARG A 790 -6.14 10.49 5.07
C ARG A 790 -6.99 10.47 6.34
N TYR A 791 -8.19 9.93 6.29
CA TYR A 791 -9.07 9.76 7.46
C TYR A 791 -9.42 8.29 7.62
N LEU A 792 -9.14 7.73 8.79
CA LEU A 792 -9.47 6.35 9.11
C LEU A 792 -10.90 6.26 9.63
N TYR A 793 -11.66 5.33 9.08
CA TYR A 793 -13.00 4.98 9.51
C TYR A 793 -13.08 3.50 9.85
N PHE A 794 -14.13 3.17 10.59
CA PHE A 794 -14.52 1.81 10.93
C PHE A 794 -15.96 1.64 10.48
N ASP A 795 -16.26 0.53 9.85
CA ASP A 795 -17.64 0.23 9.49
C ASP A 795 -18.50 0.07 10.76
N GLU A 796 -19.80 0.32 10.62
CA GLU A 796 -20.75 0.20 11.72
C GLU A 796 -21.20 -1.26 11.95
N VAL A 797 -20.72 -2.19 11.13
CA VAL A 797 -21.16 -3.58 11.05
C VAL A 797 -22.68 -3.63 10.86
N GLU A 798 -23.21 -2.91 9.86
CA GLU A 798 -24.66 -2.82 9.60
C GLU A 798 -25.28 -4.16 9.15
N TYR A 799 -24.45 -5.18 8.89
CA TYR A 799 -24.85 -6.44 8.29
C TYR A 799 -24.72 -7.66 9.21
N ARG A 800 -24.66 -7.48 10.55
CA ARG A 800 -24.38 -8.63 11.46
C ARG A 800 -25.31 -9.80 11.32
N ASN A 801 -26.58 -9.52 11.06
CA ASN A 801 -27.57 -10.53 10.72
C ASN A 801 -28.67 -9.87 9.90
N SER A 802 -28.53 -9.92 8.58
CA SER A 802 -29.30 -9.08 7.68
C SER A 802 -29.87 -9.86 6.49
N ARG A 803 -31.02 -9.38 6.01
CA ARG A 803 -31.52 -9.72 4.67
C ARG A 803 -31.50 -8.46 3.83
N VAL A 804 -30.70 -8.46 2.79
CA VAL A 804 -30.41 -7.28 1.99
C VAL A 804 -30.97 -7.46 0.60
N GLN A 805 -31.56 -6.38 0.07
CA GLN A 805 -32.04 -6.31 -1.30
C GLN A 805 -31.39 -5.10 -1.95
N LYS A 806 -30.59 -5.34 -2.98
CA LYS A 806 -29.93 -4.29 -3.77
C LYS A 806 -30.54 -4.27 -5.17
N LEU A 807 -30.84 -3.10 -5.71
CA LEU A 807 -31.28 -2.88 -7.07
C LEU A 807 -30.46 -1.73 -7.65
N PHE A 808 -29.84 -2.00 -8.78
CA PHE A 808 -29.13 -1.04 -9.58
C PHE A 808 -29.69 -1.01 -10.99
N LEU A 809 -29.88 0.19 -11.54
CA LEU A 809 -30.32 0.41 -12.90
C LEU A 809 -29.49 1.54 -13.49
N ASP A 810 -28.75 1.24 -14.54
CA ASP A 810 -28.02 2.20 -15.33
C ASP A 810 -28.52 2.16 -16.78
N SER A 811 -28.72 3.32 -17.39
CA SER A 811 -29.21 3.39 -18.76
C SER A 811 -28.68 4.62 -19.46
N ARG A 812 -28.26 4.44 -20.71
CA ARG A 812 -27.87 5.51 -21.61
C ARG A 812 -28.53 5.30 -22.96
N ILE A 813 -29.49 6.15 -23.30
CA ILE A 813 -30.36 5.98 -24.47
C ILE A 813 -30.33 7.24 -25.34
N ARG A 814 -30.04 7.05 -26.63
CA ARG A 814 -30.06 8.05 -27.70
C ARG A 814 -31.07 7.67 -28.79
N ALA A 815 -32.33 7.50 -28.40
CA ALA A 815 -33.41 7.13 -29.33
C ALA A 815 -33.65 8.19 -30.43
N ILE A 816 -33.35 9.45 -30.13
CA ILE A 816 -33.30 10.54 -31.09
C ILE A 816 -31.82 10.96 -31.18
N PRO A 817 -31.19 11.07 -32.37
CA PRO A 817 -29.75 11.32 -32.49
C PRO A 817 -29.23 12.54 -31.72
N SER A 818 -30.09 13.54 -31.52
CA SER A 818 -29.78 14.77 -30.79
C SER A 818 -30.12 14.70 -29.29
N VAL A 819 -30.79 13.67 -28.78
CA VAL A 819 -31.20 13.57 -27.37
C VAL A 819 -30.50 12.40 -26.71
N THR A 820 -29.81 12.65 -25.60
CA THR A 820 -29.23 11.62 -24.74
C THR A 820 -29.96 11.64 -23.40
N LEU A 821 -30.51 10.49 -23.01
CA LEU A 821 -31.12 10.25 -21.71
C LEU A 821 -30.21 9.29 -20.94
N GLU A 822 -29.76 9.72 -19.77
CA GLU A 822 -28.94 8.95 -18.84
C GLU A 822 -29.73 8.79 -17.54
N ASN A 823 -29.94 7.57 -17.05
CA ASN A 823 -30.55 7.34 -15.75
C ASN A 823 -29.71 6.34 -14.98
N HIS A 824 -29.52 6.64 -13.70
CA HIS A 824 -28.76 5.85 -12.76
C HIS A 824 -29.57 5.76 -11.48
N VAL A 825 -29.91 4.56 -11.03
CA VAL A 825 -30.75 4.34 -9.85
C VAL A 825 -30.12 3.25 -9.02
N LYS A 826 -29.83 3.56 -7.76
CA LYS A 826 -29.35 2.64 -6.73
C LYS A 826 -30.41 2.60 -5.63
N TYR A 827 -30.86 1.41 -5.27
CA TYR A 827 -31.75 1.18 -4.15
C TYR A 827 -31.24 0.01 -3.32
N GLU A 828 -31.12 0.22 -2.02
CA GLU A 828 -30.73 -0.78 -1.06
C GLU A 828 -31.71 -0.81 0.10
N ARG A 829 -32.06 -2.02 0.52
CA ARG A 829 -32.85 -2.27 1.71
C ARG A 829 -32.19 -3.35 2.54
N ASN A 830 -31.55 -2.94 3.62
CA ASN A 830 -30.95 -3.80 4.63
C ASN A 830 -31.95 -4.01 5.78
N LYS A 831 -32.54 -5.21 5.87
CA LYS A 831 -33.41 -5.59 6.99
C LYS A 831 -32.60 -6.33 8.05
N GLN A 832 -32.22 -5.63 9.11
CA GLN A 832 -31.52 -6.18 10.27
C GLN A 832 -32.49 -7.03 11.11
N LEU A 833 -32.09 -8.27 11.36
CA LEU A 833 -32.87 -9.25 12.11
C LEU A 833 -32.46 -9.25 13.58
N GLU A 834 -33.44 -9.16 14.48
CA GLU A 834 -33.21 -9.24 15.92
C GLU A 834 -32.62 -10.61 16.31
N GLY A 835 -31.63 -10.61 17.20
CA GLY A 835 -31.08 -11.83 17.78
C GLY A 835 -29.70 -11.67 18.41
N THR A 836 -29.28 -12.72 19.11
CA THR A 836 -27.91 -12.87 19.62
C THR A 836 -26.98 -13.39 18.52
N MET A 837 -25.85 -12.72 18.34
CA MET A 837 -24.82 -13.03 17.34
C MET A 837 -23.85 -14.10 17.82
N TYR A 838 -22.94 -14.52 16.94
CA TYR A 838 -21.94 -15.55 17.23
C TYR A 838 -20.98 -15.15 18.36
N ASP A 839 -20.70 -13.86 18.49
CA ASP A 839 -19.86 -13.25 19.54
C ASP A 839 -20.65 -12.91 20.82
N ASN A 840 -21.85 -13.46 20.99
CA ASN A 840 -22.79 -13.18 22.09
C ASN A 840 -23.30 -11.72 22.17
N THR A 841 -23.03 -10.86 21.18
CA THR A 841 -23.63 -9.52 21.12
C THR A 841 -25.08 -9.59 20.68
N PHE A 842 -25.94 -8.70 21.18
CA PHE A 842 -27.35 -8.64 20.77
C PHE A 842 -27.55 -7.54 19.74
N GLN A 843 -28.16 -7.88 18.59
CA GLN A 843 -28.59 -6.90 17.59
C GLN A 843 -30.10 -6.65 17.70
N PRO A 844 -30.55 -5.40 17.79
CA PRO A 844 -31.96 -5.05 17.69
C PRO A 844 -32.47 -5.17 16.24
N LYS A 845 -33.78 -5.17 16.06
CA LYS A 845 -34.39 -5.08 14.73
C LYS A 845 -34.33 -3.64 14.21
N ASP A 846 -33.92 -3.46 12.96
CA ASP A 846 -34.06 -2.19 12.22
C ASP A 846 -34.14 -2.46 10.70
N ILE A 847 -34.41 -1.42 9.92
CA ILE A 847 -34.38 -1.42 8.47
C ILE A 847 -33.66 -0.16 8.00
N VAL A 848 -32.48 -0.34 7.41
CA VAL A 848 -31.74 0.73 6.75
C VAL A 848 -32.10 0.71 5.26
N ASN A 849 -32.53 1.85 4.72
CA ASN A 849 -32.79 2.00 3.28
C ASN A 849 -31.93 3.12 2.71
N THR A 850 -31.34 2.85 1.55
CA THR A 850 -30.59 3.82 0.76
C THR A 850 -31.23 3.92 -0.63
N PHE A 851 -31.45 5.13 -1.12
CA PHE A 851 -31.95 5.39 -2.46
C PHE A 851 -31.14 6.53 -3.07
N ALA A 852 -30.47 6.26 -4.17
CA ALA A 852 -29.72 7.24 -4.96
C ALA A 852 -30.24 7.22 -6.40
N MET A 853 -30.47 8.38 -6.99
CA MET A 853 -31.01 8.49 -8.34
C MET A 853 -30.40 9.69 -9.07
N VAL A 854 -29.85 9.45 -10.25
CA VAL A 854 -29.46 10.48 -11.22
C VAL A 854 -30.32 10.31 -12.46
N ASN A 855 -30.93 11.40 -12.93
CA ASN A 855 -31.57 11.44 -14.26
C ASN A 855 -31.02 12.64 -15.00
N LYS A 856 -30.48 12.40 -16.18
CA LYS A 856 -29.85 13.41 -17.01
C LYS A 856 -30.44 13.35 -18.40
N PHE A 857 -30.83 14.52 -18.89
CA PHE A 857 -31.34 14.72 -20.23
C PHE A 857 -30.48 15.77 -20.90
N VAL A 858 -29.96 15.46 -22.08
CA VAL A 858 -29.16 16.40 -22.88
C VAL A 858 -29.69 16.39 -24.30
N TYR A 859 -29.99 17.55 -24.84
CA TYR A 859 -30.26 17.71 -26.27
C TYR A 859 -29.11 18.48 -26.91
N THR A 860 -28.44 17.93 -27.91
CA THR A 860 -27.37 18.58 -28.66
C THR A 860 -27.73 18.67 -30.13
N LYS A 861 -27.72 19.90 -30.67
CA LYS A 861 -27.92 20.14 -32.11
C LYS A 861 -26.92 21.15 -32.63
N GLN A 862 -26.35 20.82 -33.79
CA GLN A 862 -25.47 21.72 -34.54
C GLN A 862 -26.21 22.29 -35.76
N TRP A 863 -26.05 23.58 -36.02
CA TRP A 863 -26.52 24.26 -37.24
C TRP A 863 -25.47 25.25 -37.74
N GLY A 864 -24.85 24.93 -38.88
CA GLY A 864 -23.69 25.67 -39.36
C GLY A 864 -22.60 25.69 -38.30
N ASN A 865 -22.17 26.88 -37.92
CA ASN A 865 -21.11 27.09 -36.93
C ASN A 865 -21.61 27.09 -35.47
N TRP A 866 -22.92 26.99 -35.24
CA TRP A 866 -23.50 26.98 -33.90
C TRP A 866 -23.75 25.56 -33.40
N THR A 867 -23.45 25.30 -32.13
CA THR A 867 -23.85 24.09 -31.40
C THR A 867 -24.58 24.50 -30.14
N PHE A 868 -25.78 23.98 -29.92
CA PHE A 868 -26.58 24.24 -28.74
C PHE A 868 -26.89 22.94 -28.01
N SER A 869 -26.57 22.94 -26.73
CA SER A 869 -26.66 21.78 -25.85
C SER A 869 -27.36 22.13 -24.53
N PRO A 870 -28.69 22.29 -24.50
CA PRO A 870 -29.44 22.33 -23.26
C PRO A 870 -29.48 20.94 -22.62
N GLY A 871 -29.38 20.92 -21.30
CA GLY A 871 -29.52 19.73 -20.50
C GLY A 871 -30.13 20.03 -19.13
N ILE A 872 -30.58 18.97 -18.48
CA ILE A 872 -31.05 19.01 -17.10
C ILE A 872 -30.66 17.71 -16.42
N LYS A 873 -30.08 17.83 -15.23
CA LYS A 873 -29.73 16.71 -14.36
C LYS A 873 -30.51 16.84 -13.05
N PHE A 874 -31.07 15.74 -12.59
CA PHE A 874 -31.63 15.60 -11.25
C PHE A 874 -30.76 14.61 -10.48
N ARG A 875 -30.32 14.99 -9.29
CA ARG A 875 -29.61 14.13 -8.34
C ARG A 875 -30.45 14.04 -7.08
N LEU A 876 -30.79 12.84 -6.63
CA LEU A 876 -31.63 12.61 -5.44
C LEU A 876 -30.96 11.51 -4.62
N TYR A 877 -30.72 11.79 -3.34
CA TYR A 877 -30.17 10.84 -2.40
C TYR A 877 -31.01 10.80 -1.13
N LYS A 878 -31.16 9.60 -0.56
CA LYS A 878 -31.86 9.38 0.70
C LYS A 878 -31.32 8.14 1.40
N LYS A 879 -30.76 8.30 2.59
CA LYS A 879 -30.42 7.21 3.52
C LYS A 879 -31.22 7.37 4.81
N GLY A 880 -31.85 6.31 5.30
CA GLY A 880 -32.64 6.40 6.52
C GLY A 880 -32.87 5.06 7.22
N ARG A 881 -33.10 5.14 8.53
CA ARG A 881 -33.40 4.00 9.41
C ARG A 881 -34.87 3.99 9.82
N SER A 882 -35.45 2.81 10.04
CA SER A 882 -36.85 2.71 10.47
C SER A 882 -37.05 3.13 11.92
N GLU A 883 -36.04 2.96 12.77
CA GLU A 883 -36.07 3.38 14.18
C GLU A 883 -35.64 4.85 14.39
N SER A 884 -35.28 5.56 13.33
CA SER A 884 -34.96 6.99 13.39
C SER A 884 -36.16 7.85 12.99
N LEU A 885 -36.40 8.94 13.74
CA LEU A 885 -37.45 9.92 13.44
C LEU A 885 -37.21 10.67 12.12
N ASN A 886 -35.94 10.95 11.81
CA ASN A 886 -35.52 11.61 10.58
C ASN A 886 -34.61 10.68 9.77
N PRO A 887 -34.60 10.79 8.43
CA PRO A 887 -33.56 10.19 7.61
C PRO A 887 -32.18 10.64 8.07
N LEU A 888 -31.17 9.80 7.84
CA LEU A 888 -29.76 10.13 8.10
C LEU A 888 -29.27 11.17 7.09
N ASP A 889 -29.67 10.99 5.83
CA ASP A 889 -29.43 11.95 4.74
C ASP A 889 -30.63 11.94 3.77
N HIS A 890 -31.01 13.10 3.23
CA HIS A 890 -32.06 13.22 2.23
C HIS A 890 -31.99 14.58 1.51
N TYR A 891 -31.51 14.59 0.27
CA TYR A 891 -31.45 15.82 -0.53
C TYR A 891 -31.79 15.59 -2.00
N MET A 892 -32.18 16.68 -2.69
CA MET A 892 -32.38 16.69 -4.14
C MET A 892 -31.74 17.93 -4.77
N MET A 893 -31.11 17.71 -5.91
CA MET A 893 -30.60 18.77 -6.78
C MET A 893 -31.27 18.74 -8.13
N ARG A 894 -31.60 19.93 -8.63
CA ARG A 894 -31.96 20.17 -10.02
C ARG A 894 -30.91 21.06 -10.65
N ILE A 895 -30.23 20.54 -11.66
CA ILE A 895 -29.07 21.16 -12.31
C ILE A 895 -29.42 21.39 -13.79
N PRO A 896 -30.07 22.51 -14.13
CA PRO A 896 -30.29 22.89 -15.52
C PRO A 896 -29.02 23.51 -16.11
N LEU A 897 -28.68 23.12 -17.33
CA LEU A 897 -27.45 23.50 -18.01
C LEU A 897 -27.75 23.87 -19.46
N VAL A 898 -27.09 24.89 -19.99
CA VAL A 898 -27.17 25.26 -21.41
C VAL A 898 -25.78 25.66 -21.89
N PHE A 899 -25.29 24.97 -22.92
CA PHE A 899 -24.14 25.44 -23.68
C PHE A 899 -24.56 25.94 -25.06
N LEU A 900 -24.03 27.09 -25.45
CA LEU A 900 -24.13 27.63 -26.80
C LEU A 900 -22.73 27.94 -27.31
N ASN A 901 -22.27 27.16 -28.28
CA ASN A 901 -20.94 27.27 -28.88
C ASN A 901 -21.06 27.85 -30.28
N TYR A 902 -20.20 28.80 -30.64
CA TYR A 902 -20.05 29.34 -31.99
C TYR A 902 -18.62 29.16 -32.46
N THR A 903 -18.44 28.34 -33.49
CA THR A 903 -17.13 28.05 -34.09
C THR A 903 -16.76 29.14 -35.07
N ILE A 904 -15.71 29.91 -34.77
CA ILE A 904 -15.21 30.98 -35.66
C ILE A 904 -14.23 30.39 -36.68
N SER A 905 -13.31 29.56 -36.20
CA SER A 905 -12.35 28.77 -36.99
C SER A 905 -12.17 27.41 -36.33
N PRO A 906 -11.48 26.43 -36.97
CA PRO A 906 -11.18 25.15 -36.33
C PRO A 906 -10.46 25.27 -34.95
N GLU A 907 -9.80 26.40 -34.73
CA GLU A 907 -8.94 26.72 -33.59
C GLU A 907 -9.64 27.68 -32.62
N THR A 908 -10.66 28.44 -33.06
CA THR A 908 -11.29 29.48 -32.25
C THR A 908 -12.79 29.27 -32.12
N LYS A 909 -13.30 29.23 -30.88
CA LYS A 909 -14.73 29.17 -30.60
C LYS A 909 -15.14 30.14 -29.49
N ILE A 910 -16.39 30.57 -29.51
CA ILE A 910 -17.04 31.31 -28.43
C ILE A 910 -18.00 30.35 -27.75
N THR A 911 -17.95 30.26 -26.43
CA THR A 911 -18.79 29.39 -25.62
C THR A 911 -19.54 30.23 -24.59
N LEU A 912 -20.87 30.17 -24.61
CA LEU A 912 -21.73 30.64 -23.53
C LEU A 912 -22.24 29.43 -22.76
N GLY A 913 -21.78 29.26 -21.52
CA GLY A 913 -22.29 28.31 -20.55
C GLY A 913 -23.24 28.99 -19.57
N MET A 914 -24.40 28.37 -19.33
CA MET A 914 -25.37 28.80 -18.33
C MET A 914 -25.81 27.61 -17.47
N GLN A 915 -25.46 27.61 -16.19
CA GLN A 915 -26.02 26.69 -15.19
C GLN A 915 -27.03 27.43 -14.33
N GLY A 916 -28.31 27.06 -14.41
CA GLY A 916 -29.39 27.86 -13.85
C GLY A 916 -29.67 29.11 -14.68
N PHE A 917 -30.91 29.57 -14.69
CA PHE A 917 -31.28 30.91 -15.15
C PHE A 917 -32.49 31.39 -14.36
N LYS A 918 -32.79 32.70 -14.43
CA LYS A 918 -33.86 33.29 -13.62
C LYS A 918 -35.20 32.58 -13.85
N GLY A 919 -35.81 32.07 -12.78
CA GLY A 919 -37.05 31.27 -12.81
C GLY A 919 -36.84 29.77 -13.05
N PHE A 920 -35.61 29.35 -13.34
CA PHE A 920 -35.21 27.95 -13.47
C PHE A 920 -33.75 27.78 -13.01
N GLU A 921 -33.49 28.21 -11.78
CA GLU A 921 -32.18 28.17 -11.14
C GLU A 921 -31.75 26.72 -10.87
N MET A 922 -30.44 26.52 -10.73
CA MET A 922 -29.93 25.36 -10.02
C MET A 922 -30.49 25.41 -8.60
N LEU A 923 -31.03 24.29 -8.13
CA LEU A 923 -31.71 24.19 -6.85
C LEU A 923 -31.11 23.03 -6.08
N TYR A 924 -30.70 23.30 -4.84
CA TYR A 924 -30.41 22.29 -3.83
C TYR A 924 -31.50 22.34 -2.77
N ARG A 925 -32.08 21.19 -2.43
CA ARG A 925 -33.07 21.03 -1.36
C ARG A 925 -32.62 19.94 -0.40
N ASP A 926 -32.46 20.30 0.85
CA ASP A 926 -32.22 19.40 1.97
C ASP A 926 -33.54 19.15 2.70
N TYR A 927 -34.01 17.90 2.66
CA TYR A 927 -35.28 17.51 3.25
C TYR A 927 -35.20 17.23 4.76
N ILE A 928 -34.00 17.30 5.35
CA ILE A 928 -33.77 17.18 6.80
C ILE A 928 -33.61 18.57 7.41
N GLN A 929 -32.77 19.40 6.79
CA GLN A 929 -32.42 20.73 7.27
C GLN A 929 -32.73 21.78 6.19
N SER A 930 -33.96 22.30 6.17
CA SER A 930 -34.41 23.27 5.16
C SER A 930 -33.55 24.54 5.06
N HIS A 931 -32.73 24.81 6.06
CA HIS A 931 -31.79 25.92 6.03
C HIS A 931 -30.57 25.69 5.14
N ASN A 932 -30.36 24.47 4.65
CA ASN A 932 -29.38 24.18 3.63
C ASN A 932 -29.90 24.45 2.21
N ASP A 933 -31.18 24.80 2.04
CA ASP A 933 -31.77 25.07 0.72
C ASP A 933 -31.19 26.34 0.09
N TYR A 934 -30.69 26.20 -1.14
CA TYR A 934 -30.17 27.32 -1.92
C TYR A 934 -30.51 27.22 -3.40
N LYS A 935 -30.47 28.38 -4.07
CA LYS A 935 -30.61 28.54 -5.51
C LYS A 935 -29.38 29.20 -6.08
N GLN A 936 -28.89 28.69 -7.20
CA GLN A 936 -27.67 29.17 -7.84
C GLN A 936 -27.85 29.43 -9.33
N ILE A 937 -27.17 30.47 -9.82
CA ILE A 937 -27.05 30.82 -11.23
C ILE A 937 -25.56 31.07 -11.53
N ASN A 938 -25.04 30.40 -12.55
CA ASN A 938 -23.68 30.60 -13.05
C ASN A 938 -23.69 30.80 -14.56
N TYR A 939 -23.14 31.91 -15.03
CA TYR A 939 -22.98 32.23 -16.45
C TYR A 939 -21.51 32.42 -16.77
N VAL A 940 -21.04 31.80 -17.85
CA VAL A 940 -19.68 31.97 -18.38
C VAL A 940 -19.79 32.28 -19.87
N LEU A 941 -19.30 33.43 -20.29
CA LEU A 941 -19.04 33.73 -21.70
C LEU A 941 -17.53 33.72 -21.90
N GLN A 942 -17.04 32.82 -22.75
CA GLN A 942 -15.62 32.71 -23.04
C GLN A 942 -15.36 32.65 -24.54
N ILE A 943 -14.25 33.24 -24.96
CA ILE A 943 -13.66 33.02 -26.27
C ILE A 943 -12.40 32.20 -26.01
N GLU A 944 -12.28 31.09 -26.73
CA GLU A 944 -11.18 30.16 -26.58
C GLU A 944 -10.49 29.94 -27.93
N ASN A 945 -9.16 29.85 -27.89
CA ASN A 945 -8.30 29.55 -29.01
C ASN A 945 -7.40 28.37 -28.66
N ARG A 946 -7.37 27.32 -29.48
CA ARG A 946 -6.44 26.19 -29.38
C ARG A 946 -5.53 26.23 -30.59
N THR A 947 -4.25 26.50 -30.38
CA THR A 947 -3.25 26.58 -31.44
C THR A 947 -2.03 25.75 -31.08
N THR A 948 -1.36 25.20 -32.08
CA THR A 948 -0.10 24.48 -31.88
C THR A 948 1.08 25.43 -32.08
N TYR A 949 2.01 25.48 -31.13
CA TYR A 949 3.25 26.26 -31.24
C TYR A 949 4.44 25.44 -30.77
N TRP A 950 5.42 25.21 -31.66
CA TRP A 950 6.66 24.46 -31.34
C TRP A 950 6.43 23.05 -30.77
N GLY A 951 5.36 22.38 -31.21
CA GLY A 951 4.98 21.06 -30.72
C GLY A 951 4.17 21.08 -29.42
N PHE A 952 3.85 22.25 -28.88
CA PHE A 952 2.93 22.41 -27.75
C PHE A 952 1.52 22.75 -28.23
N ASP A 953 0.50 22.17 -27.59
CA ASP A 953 -0.88 22.63 -27.67
C ASP A 953 -1.07 23.81 -26.70
N VAL A 954 -1.20 25.01 -27.25
CA VAL A 954 -1.48 26.23 -26.50
C VAL A 954 -2.98 26.49 -26.53
N TRP A 955 -3.61 26.43 -25.37
CA TRP A 955 -5.01 26.79 -25.18
C TRP A 955 -5.11 28.13 -24.47
N GLY A 956 -5.65 29.15 -25.12
CA GLY A 956 -5.95 30.45 -24.52
C GLY A 956 -7.45 30.63 -24.38
N SER A 957 -7.92 31.08 -23.22
CA SER A 957 -9.30 31.53 -23.04
C SER A 957 -9.34 32.90 -22.39
N PHE A 958 -10.31 33.73 -22.80
CA PHE A 958 -10.66 34.95 -22.09
C PHE A 958 -12.17 35.07 -22.02
N GLY A 959 -12.67 35.61 -20.92
CA GLY A 959 -14.10 35.62 -20.71
C GLY A 959 -14.57 36.42 -19.50
N PHE A 960 -15.87 36.34 -19.32
CA PHE A 960 -16.59 36.94 -18.21
C PHE A 960 -17.42 35.86 -17.52
N ARG A 961 -17.39 35.85 -16.20
CA ARG A 961 -18.18 34.95 -15.35
C ARG A 961 -19.08 35.76 -14.44
N LEU A 962 -20.32 35.29 -14.27
CA LEU A 962 -21.30 35.82 -13.34
C LEU A 962 -21.81 34.67 -12.48
N GLU A 963 -21.67 34.79 -11.17
CA GLU A 963 -22.10 33.78 -10.20
C GLU A 963 -23.04 34.45 -9.19
N GLN A 964 -24.12 33.75 -8.84
CA GLN A 964 -25.03 34.20 -7.80
C GLN A 964 -25.58 33.00 -7.05
N ILE A 965 -25.48 33.01 -5.73
CA ILE A 965 -26.15 32.08 -4.82
C ILE A 965 -27.11 32.85 -3.92
N ASN A 966 -28.32 32.33 -3.73
CA ASN A 966 -29.31 32.86 -2.79
C ASN A 966 -29.81 31.73 -1.88
N PHE A 967 -29.97 31.98 -0.59
CA PHE A 967 -30.49 31.02 0.38
C PHE A 967 -31.97 31.29 0.64
N ASP A 968 -32.75 30.23 0.86
CA ASP A 968 -34.19 30.39 1.08
C ASP A 968 -34.49 30.92 2.51
N GLU A 969 -33.62 30.64 3.49
CA GLU A 969 -33.76 31.08 4.89
C GLU A 969 -33.16 32.47 5.16
N GLU A 970 -33.89 33.31 5.89
CA GLU A 970 -33.51 34.70 6.13
C GLU A 970 -32.21 34.86 6.92
N TYR A 971 -31.95 33.98 7.88
CA TYR A 971 -30.75 34.06 8.71
C TYR A 971 -29.48 33.56 8.02
N ARG A 972 -29.56 32.92 6.84
CA ARG A 972 -28.40 32.59 6.01
C ARG A 972 -28.14 33.60 4.88
N LYS A 973 -28.95 34.65 4.78
CA LYS A 973 -28.76 35.70 3.77
C LYS A 973 -27.38 36.37 3.82
N PHE A 974 -26.69 36.32 4.97
CA PHE A 974 -25.33 36.83 5.10
C PHE A 974 -24.29 36.02 4.29
N GLU A 975 -24.63 34.80 3.88
CA GLU A 975 -23.82 33.91 3.04
C GLU A 975 -24.14 34.08 1.53
N GLU A 976 -25.19 34.83 1.18
CA GLU A 976 -25.50 35.12 -0.22
C GLU A 976 -24.38 35.94 -0.85
N TYR A 977 -23.97 35.55 -2.04
CA TYR A 977 -23.03 36.33 -2.81
C TYR A 977 -23.44 36.44 -4.27
N LYS A 978 -23.06 37.56 -4.86
CA LYS A 978 -23.17 37.82 -6.28
C LYS A 978 -21.83 38.35 -6.75
N SER A 979 -21.18 37.60 -7.62
CA SER A 979 -19.85 37.91 -8.14
C SER A 979 -19.91 38.09 -9.65
N SER A 980 -19.11 39.02 -10.15
CA SER A 980 -18.83 39.16 -11.57
C SER A 980 -17.32 39.29 -11.73
N SER A 981 -16.71 38.41 -12.53
CA SER A 981 -15.28 38.38 -12.72
C SER A 981 -14.93 38.32 -14.21
N PHE A 982 -13.85 39.00 -14.59
CA PHE A 982 -13.19 38.81 -15.87
C PHE A 982 -12.02 37.87 -15.66
N PHE A 983 -11.80 36.97 -16.62
CA PHE A 983 -10.65 36.08 -16.59
C PHE A 983 -9.96 36.02 -17.95
N ALA A 984 -8.66 35.81 -17.89
CA ALA A 984 -7.85 35.39 -19.01
C ALA A 984 -6.97 34.25 -18.50
N ARG A 985 -7.00 33.11 -19.19
CA ARG A 985 -6.26 31.90 -18.82
C ARG A 985 -5.53 31.40 -20.05
N ILE A 986 -4.30 30.96 -19.86
CA ILE A 986 -3.50 30.32 -20.90
C ILE A 986 -2.98 29.03 -20.30
N TRP A 987 -3.25 27.93 -20.98
CA TRP A 987 -2.74 26.61 -20.69
C TRP A 987 -1.83 26.19 -21.84
N MET A 988 -0.77 25.47 -21.49
CA MET A 988 0.20 24.96 -22.45
C MET A 988 0.43 23.49 -22.11
N GLY A 989 0.03 22.61 -23.01
CA GLY A 989 0.24 21.16 -22.91
C GLY A 989 1.24 20.69 -23.97
N TYR A 990 1.92 19.58 -23.69
CA TYR A 990 2.79 18.88 -24.64
C TYR A 990 2.02 17.80 -25.39
#